data_AF-A0A9D7BB54-F1
#
_entry.id   AF-A0A9D7BB54-F1
#
_cell.length_a   1.000
_cell.length_b   1.000
_cell.length_c   1.000
_cell.angle_alpha   90.00
_cell.angle_beta   90.00
_cell.angle_gamma   90.00
#
_symmetry.space_group_name_H-M   'P 1'
#
loop_
_entity.id
_entity.type
_entity.pdbx_description
1 polymer ?
#
loop_
_entity_poly.entity_id
_entity_poly.type
_entity_poly.pdbx_seq_one_letter_code
_entity_poly.pdbx_strand_id
1 'polypeptide(L)'
;MDLGPALARLCAGAPAGAADPQRADNLSREEEAVAKDDPLFDLLLYVLVPVQWGVLVLFLLQVGEPGLAWWEATGRIASMGILCGIYGINVAHELGHRPTRWERDLARALLLTSLYMHFIIEHNRGHHKRVATPDDPASARYGEWLMAGGLRSLVFSFVSAWRIEAERMRKEGRAPYGWRNEMLQALGWQFALVAVIGAALGLQVMAAFLVAALIGALLLETVNYIEHYGLRRTRDAHGRYRRVEHVHSWNSDHLLGRLTLFELTRHSDHHWKASKKYQTLHSIGAAPQLPTGYPGTMMLSLLPPLFFAVMHPRLRALAEKERDLELAGWGGGKQRSSEQGWPDDLPCRPAQPIVRRLRRSPRSLKHMEAATVDRALGPRVQELLESLLDRFELRRTALLPLREKRRAALSSGDVAHLPDTAHVRNTEWRIDPVPEQLLERRVELIGGCTRSELINGLNAGAKSYVADLWNFTCGDAWSVMRAHRVLERATRLDIAYLDPYEGRVRANPRSTTRLLIGPRPLHVLEPSVLVRGEPSPAAFLDLALLGTHALQPLTERQGGLYLLLRDVQGHMEARLWAQLLDEVEQSADLPRGSIRATVMIDSLAGALEADEILFELMHHAAGLSIDPQGYAADHIAIFHGPDSPVFPDRESVGLNAPFLRALALHLIAVCHRRGAHAIGAPSFVLPPLDPARVKADYQEMLNDKEREAADGFDGTMVVHADTVNAAMAQFNKVMPLAHQLAYQRDTAIAPADLVRRPEGNITVDSLVAAIRTALRCLVFRWQGKAWVVQGSRLHDRSSLRLALRLLWHWCHSRNGVVTATGLEIHGELIGYLLRKESEKLFAEGDDRTKALAKQAVQLTLDLVLGDAVPLEPQA
;
A
#
# COMPACT_ATOMS: atom_id res chain seq x y z
N MET A 1 54.61 20.57 -22.73
CA MET A 1 53.79 21.30 -21.75
C MET A 1 52.55 20.47 -21.52
N ASP A 2 52.48 19.84 -20.35
CA ASP A 2 51.50 18.82 -20.02
C ASP A 2 50.16 19.50 -19.70
N LEU A 3 49.28 19.60 -20.70
CA LEU A 3 47.97 20.27 -20.62
C LEU A 3 46.92 19.45 -19.86
N GLY A 4 47.24 18.21 -19.49
CA GLY A 4 46.31 17.27 -18.82
C GLY A 4 45.71 17.77 -17.50
N PRO A 5 46.48 18.35 -16.56
CA PRO A 5 45.95 18.80 -15.28
C PRO A 5 45.09 20.07 -15.39
N ALA A 6 45.35 20.93 -16.37
CA ALA A 6 44.61 22.18 -16.58
C ALA A 6 43.26 21.92 -17.28
N LEU A 7 43.23 21.03 -18.27
CA LEU A 7 41.97 20.57 -18.89
C LEU A 7 41.13 19.73 -17.92
N ALA A 8 41.76 18.91 -17.08
CA ALA A 8 41.06 18.20 -16.01
C ALA A 8 40.42 19.18 -15.00
N ARG A 9 41.09 20.28 -14.64
CA ARG A 9 40.53 21.32 -13.76
C ARG A 9 39.43 22.16 -14.41
N LEU A 10 39.54 22.44 -15.71
CA LEU A 10 38.53 23.21 -16.46
C LEU A 10 37.27 22.39 -16.76
N CYS A 11 37.39 21.09 -17.04
CA CYS A 11 36.24 20.20 -17.20
C CYS A 11 35.63 19.75 -15.85
N ALA A 12 36.39 19.80 -14.75
CA ALA A 12 35.93 19.31 -13.44
C ALA A 12 35.28 20.36 -12.53
N GLY A 13 35.25 21.66 -12.89
CA GLY A 13 34.55 22.67 -12.09
C GLY A 13 34.78 22.56 -10.58
N ALA A 14 36.03 22.34 -10.14
CA ALA A 14 36.34 21.97 -8.77
C ALA A 14 37.03 23.14 -8.02
N PRO A 15 36.46 23.67 -6.93
CA PRO A 15 37.19 24.52 -6.00
C PRO A 15 38.24 23.68 -5.26
N ALA A 16 39.27 24.35 -4.73
CA ALA A 16 40.34 23.72 -3.96
C ALA A 16 39.79 22.89 -2.80
N GLY A 17 39.66 21.57 -2.99
CA GLY A 17 39.27 20.62 -1.95
C GLY A 17 38.25 19.55 -2.32
N ALA A 18 37.52 19.66 -3.45
CA ALA A 18 36.48 18.68 -3.80
C ALA A 18 36.51 18.34 -5.31
N ALA A 19 36.48 17.05 -5.64
CA ALA A 19 36.52 16.48 -7.00
C ALA A 19 37.88 16.45 -7.70
N ASP A 20 38.76 15.55 -7.23
CA ASP A 20 39.72 14.91 -8.12
C ASP A 20 38.96 14.05 -9.15
N PRO A 21 39.06 14.28 -10.46
CA PRO A 21 38.38 13.47 -11.47
C PRO A 21 38.87 12.01 -11.49
N GLN A 22 40.04 11.70 -10.91
CA GLN A 22 40.50 10.33 -10.69
C GLN A 22 39.82 9.66 -9.48
N ARG A 23 39.11 10.43 -8.64
CA ARG A 23 38.40 9.90 -7.49
C ARG A 23 37.10 9.25 -7.95
N ALA A 24 37.05 7.92 -7.80
CA ALA A 24 35.85 7.13 -7.98
C ALA A 24 34.86 7.29 -6.80
N ASP A 25 35.33 7.82 -5.67
CA ASP A 25 34.52 7.97 -4.46
C ASP A 25 33.54 9.14 -4.53
N ASN A 26 32.47 9.04 -3.75
CA ASN A 26 31.49 10.11 -3.58
C ASN A 26 32.06 11.28 -2.77
N LEU A 27 31.51 12.48 -3.02
CA LEU A 27 31.76 13.64 -2.18
C LEU A 27 31.24 13.38 -0.75
N SER A 28 31.99 13.84 0.26
CA SER A 28 31.48 13.94 1.62
C SER A 28 30.37 14.98 1.70
N ARG A 29 29.58 14.96 2.78
CA ARG A 29 28.46 15.91 2.96
C ARG A 29 28.90 17.37 2.95
N GLU A 30 30.12 17.65 3.41
CA GLU A 30 30.70 19.00 3.44
C GLU A 30 31.14 19.42 2.03
N GLU A 31 31.80 18.53 1.29
CA GLU A 31 32.17 18.75 -0.12
C GLU A 31 30.92 18.89 -1.02
N GLU A 32 29.86 18.09 -0.79
CA GLU A 32 28.60 18.15 -1.54
C GLU A 32 27.89 19.49 -1.31
N ALA A 33 27.89 20.02 -0.09
CA ALA A 33 27.30 21.33 0.21
C ALA A 33 28.04 22.45 -0.53
N VAL A 34 29.36 22.38 -0.64
CA VAL A 34 30.17 23.34 -1.41
C VAL A 34 29.92 23.19 -2.91
N ALA A 35 29.95 21.97 -3.45
CA ALA A 35 29.76 21.70 -4.88
C ALA A 35 28.35 22.07 -5.37
N LYS A 36 27.33 21.92 -4.52
CA LYS A 36 25.94 22.28 -4.83
C LYS A 36 25.78 23.77 -5.13
N ASP A 37 26.50 24.62 -4.41
CA ASP A 37 26.42 26.08 -4.53
C ASP A 37 27.59 26.65 -5.33
N ASP A 38 28.34 25.81 -6.06
CA ASP A 38 29.48 26.23 -6.86
C ASP A 38 29.05 27.06 -8.09
N PRO A 39 29.39 28.36 -8.16
CA PRO A 39 29.05 29.20 -9.29
C PRO A 39 29.81 28.85 -10.57
N LEU A 40 30.96 28.17 -10.47
CA LEU A 40 31.80 27.84 -11.64
C LEU A 40 31.15 26.77 -12.51
N PHE A 41 30.56 25.73 -11.90
CA PHE A 41 29.86 24.69 -12.64
C PHE A 41 28.64 25.25 -13.37
N ASP A 42 27.84 26.07 -12.68
CA ASP A 42 26.67 26.72 -13.28
C ASP A 42 27.09 27.68 -14.41
N LEU A 43 28.16 28.46 -14.23
CA LEU A 43 28.72 29.31 -15.29
C LEU A 43 29.12 28.51 -16.53
N LEU A 44 29.73 27.34 -16.35
CA LEU A 44 30.12 26.47 -17.45
C LEU A 44 28.90 26.00 -18.26
N LEU A 45 27.83 25.57 -17.61
CA LEU A 45 26.59 25.20 -18.30
C LEU A 45 25.99 26.38 -19.07
N TYR A 46 26.01 27.57 -18.50
CA TYR A 46 25.46 28.76 -19.15
C TYR A 46 26.29 29.21 -20.35
N VAL A 47 27.63 29.12 -20.29
CA VAL A 47 28.53 29.45 -21.40
C VAL A 47 28.38 28.46 -22.57
N LEU A 48 28.05 27.20 -22.29
CA LEU A 48 27.82 26.21 -23.34
C LEU A 48 26.59 26.54 -24.22
N VAL A 49 25.63 27.33 -23.73
CA VAL A 49 24.47 27.76 -24.53
C VAL A 49 24.88 28.62 -25.73
N PRO A 50 25.53 29.80 -25.57
CA PRO A 50 25.98 30.59 -26.70
C PRO A 50 27.06 29.88 -27.52
N VAL A 51 27.90 29.02 -26.92
CA VAL A 51 28.89 28.22 -27.67
C VAL A 51 28.20 27.25 -28.63
N GLN A 52 27.21 26.48 -28.17
CA GLN A 52 26.46 25.55 -29.02
C GLN A 52 25.75 26.26 -30.17
N TRP A 53 25.14 27.42 -29.90
CA TRP A 53 24.51 28.23 -30.95
C TRP A 53 25.53 28.83 -31.92
N GLY A 54 26.69 29.28 -31.43
CA GLY A 54 27.78 29.77 -32.27
C GLY A 54 28.33 28.68 -33.19
N VAL A 55 28.56 27.47 -32.66
CA VAL A 55 29.02 26.33 -33.45
C VAL A 55 27.94 25.85 -34.44
N LEU A 56 26.66 25.90 -34.08
CA LEU A 56 25.57 25.64 -35.03
C LEU A 56 25.61 26.62 -36.20
N VAL A 57 25.76 27.93 -35.94
CA VAL A 57 25.88 28.92 -37.01
C VAL A 57 27.10 28.66 -37.90
N LEU A 58 28.26 28.37 -37.30
CA LEU A 58 29.47 28.02 -38.05
C LEU A 58 29.26 26.77 -38.92
N PHE A 59 28.64 25.73 -38.38
CA PHE A 59 28.29 24.53 -39.13
C PHE A 59 27.37 24.85 -40.32
N LEU A 60 26.31 25.63 -40.10
CA LEU A 60 25.36 26.00 -41.15
C LEU A 60 26.01 26.79 -42.29
N LEU A 61 26.97 27.67 -41.96
CA LEU A 61 27.73 28.42 -42.97
C LEU A 61 28.72 27.52 -43.72
N GLN A 62 29.41 26.62 -43.03
CA GLN A 62 30.45 25.78 -43.61
C GLN A 62 29.88 24.61 -44.42
N VAL A 63 28.81 23.97 -43.97
CA VAL A 63 28.26 22.80 -44.69
C VAL A 63 27.68 23.16 -46.07
N GLY A 64 27.38 24.44 -46.29
CA GLY A 64 26.96 25.00 -47.57
C GLY A 64 28.09 25.49 -48.48
N GLU A 65 29.36 25.31 -48.10
CA GLU A 65 30.51 25.74 -48.90
C GLU A 65 30.53 25.04 -50.27
N PRO A 66 30.65 25.78 -51.39
CA PRO A 66 30.74 25.19 -52.72
C PRO A 66 31.99 24.31 -52.86
N GLY A 67 31.84 23.15 -53.51
CA GLY A 67 32.96 22.25 -53.81
C GLY A 67 33.36 21.32 -52.65
N LEU A 68 32.58 21.28 -51.58
CA LEU A 68 32.81 20.39 -50.45
C LEU A 68 32.77 18.92 -50.87
N ALA A 69 33.79 18.16 -50.52
CA ALA A 69 33.77 16.72 -50.76
C ALA A 69 32.71 16.05 -49.87
N TRP A 70 32.12 14.95 -50.34
CA TRP A 70 31.05 14.27 -49.61
C TRP A 70 31.50 13.76 -48.23
N TRP A 71 32.79 13.41 -48.05
CA TRP A 71 33.34 13.01 -46.75
C TRP A 71 33.54 14.18 -45.79
N GLU A 72 33.87 15.38 -46.30
CA GLU A 72 33.95 16.61 -45.50
C GLU A 72 32.55 17.02 -45.03
N ALA A 73 31.57 16.96 -45.93
CA ALA A 73 30.16 17.17 -45.59
C ALA A 73 29.69 16.20 -44.51
N THR A 74 29.98 14.91 -44.69
CA THR A 74 29.63 13.86 -43.73
C THR A 74 30.30 14.09 -42.37
N GLY A 75 31.60 14.44 -42.36
CA GLY A 75 32.34 14.74 -41.14
C GLY A 75 31.77 15.94 -40.37
N ARG A 76 31.42 17.03 -41.08
CA ARG A 76 30.79 18.22 -40.49
C ARG A 76 29.42 17.89 -39.91
N ILE A 77 28.57 17.17 -40.65
CA ILE A 77 27.22 16.77 -40.22
C ILE A 77 27.30 15.86 -38.99
N ALA A 78 28.17 14.84 -39.02
CA ALA A 78 28.36 13.93 -37.89
C ALA A 78 28.88 14.67 -36.64
N SER A 79 29.84 15.57 -36.81
CA SER A 79 30.38 16.37 -35.71
C SER A 79 29.31 17.26 -35.09
N MET A 80 28.53 17.97 -35.91
CA MET A 80 27.41 18.79 -35.41
C MET A 80 26.36 17.92 -34.71
N GLY A 81 26.04 16.74 -35.25
CA GLY A 81 25.09 15.83 -34.62
C GLY A 81 25.54 15.32 -33.26
N ILE A 82 26.83 15.01 -33.10
CA ILE A 82 27.41 14.65 -31.80
C ILE A 82 27.32 15.84 -30.82
N LEU A 83 27.60 17.06 -31.27
CA LEU A 83 27.46 18.27 -30.44
C LEU A 83 26.00 18.53 -30.04
N CYS A 84 25.04 18.30 -30.94
CA CYS A 84 23.61 18.36 -30.62
C CYS A 84 23.23 17.40 -29.49
N GLY A 85 23.85 16.22 -29.40
CA GLY A 85 23.65 15.30 -28.28
C GLY A 85 24.36 15.74 -26.99
N ILE A 86 25.67 16.01 -27.07
CA ILE A 86 26.52 16.25 -25.89
C ILE A 86 26.31 17.65 -25.29
N TYR A 87 26.20 18.69 -26.10
CA TYR A 87 26.01 20.07 -25.61
C TYR A 87 24.57 20.54 -25.76
N GLY A 88 23.86 20.13 -26.82
CA GLY A 88 22.44 20.43 -26.97
C GLY A 88 21.61 19.72 -25.90
N ILE A 89 21.49 18.40 -26.01
CA ILE A 89 20.55 17.63 -25.18
C ILE A 89 21.04 17.44 -23.75
N ASN A 90 22.28 17.00 -23.55
CA ASN A 90 22.77 16.65 -22.19
C ASN A 90 22.86 17.87 -21.26
N VAL A 91 23.31 19.04 -21.74
CA VAL A 91 23.30 20.27 -20.93
C VAL A 91 21.86 20.76 -20.70
N ALA A 92 20.98 20.63 -21.70
CA ALA A 92 19.56 20.95 -21.54
C ALA A 92 18.84 20.03 -20.55
N HIS A 93 19.28 18.77 -20.42
CA HIS A 93 18.74 17.82 -19.44
C HIS A 93 18.97 18.37 -18.03
N GLU A 94 20.19 18.78 -17.70
CA GLU A 94 20.49 19.40 -16.40
C GLU A 94 19.70 20.70 -16.17
N LEU A 95 19.80 21.64 -17.12
CA LEU A 95 19.13 22.94 -17.02
C LEU A 95 17.59 22.79 -16.97
N GLY A 96 17.05 21.73 -17.55
CA GLY A 96 15.63 21.42 -17.56
C GLY A 96 15.07 21.03 -16.19
N HIS A 97 15.89 20.43 -15.31
CA HIS A 97 15.50 20.09 -13.94
C HIS A 97 15.68 21.24 -12.95
N ARG A 98 16.27 22.36 -13.38
CA ARG A 98 16.48 23.53 -12.53
C ARG A 98 15.15 24.22 -12.20
N PRO A 99 14.99 24.73 -10.97
CA PRO A 99 13.71 25.29 -10.52
C PRO A 99 13.37 26.63 -11.19
N THR A 100 14.38 27.42 -11.57
CA THR A 100 14.14 28.75 -12.14
C THR A 100 13.61 28.67 -13.57
N ARG A 101 12.88 29.69 -13.99
CA ARG A 101 12.27 29.72 -15.33
C ARG A 101 13.31 29.95 -16.41
N TRP A 102 14.26 30.87 -16.19
CA TRP A 102 15.23 31.26 -17.20
C TRP A 102 16.23 30.13 -17.50
N GLU A 103 16.63 29.33 -16.51
CA GLU A 103 17.46 28.12 -16.74
C GLU A 103 16.72 27.12 -17.63
N ARG A 104 15.42 26.92 -17.40
CA ARG A 104 14.57 26.07 -18.25
C ARG A 104 14.36 26.64 -19.65
N ASP A 105 14.38 27.97 -19.81
CA ASP A 105 14.34 28.61 -21.13
C ASP A 105 15.67 28.41 -21.89
N LEU A 106 16.82 28.42 -21.19
CA LEU A 106 18.11 28.03 -21.76
C LEU A 106 18.11 26.56 -22.21
N ALA A 107 17.53 25.65 -21.41
CA ALA A 107 17.35 24.25 -21.80
C ALA A 107 16.55 24.11 -23.10
N ARG A 108 15.44 24.85 -23.23
CA ARG A 108 14.62 24.89 -24.45
C ARG A 108 15.41 25.42 -25.65
N ALA A 109 16.21 26.47 -25.46
CA ALA A 109 17.06 27.04 -26.51
C ALA A 109 18.12 26.02 -26.98
N LEU A 110 18.70 25.23 -26.09
CA LEU A 110 19.63 24.16 -26.44
C LEU A 110 18.94 22.99 -27.17
N LEU A 111 17.79 22.50 -26.68
CA LEU A 111 17.02 21.44 -27.33
C LEU A 111 16.50 21.82 -28.72
N LEU A 112 16.32 23.12 -28.99
CA LEU A 112 15.96 23.61 -30.30
C LEU A 112 17.08 23.33 -31.35
N THR A 113 18.36 23.33 -30.94
CA THR A 113 19.48 23.00 -31.83
C THR A 113 19.48 21.54 -32.30
N SER A 114 18.78 20.65 -31.58
CA SER A 114 18.59 19.24 -31.92
C SER A 114 17.15 18.89 -32.34
N LEU A 115 16.26 19.88 -32.45
CA LEU A 115 14.83 19.71 -32.72
C LEU A 115 14.13 18.69 -31.79
N TYR A 116 14.58 18.63 -30.54
CA TYR A 116 14.15 17.64 -29.55
C TYR A 116 13.46 18.26 -28.33
N MET A 117 12.74 19.37 -28.53
CA MET A 117 12.17 20.17 -27.43
C MET A 117 11.09 19.45 -26.63
N HIS A 118 10.42 18.45 -27.19
CA HIS A 118 9.42 17.65 -26.46
C HIS A 118 10.03 16.85 -25.30
N PHE A 119 11.35 16.61 -25.34
CA PHE A 119 12.10 15.91 -24.29
C PHE A 119 11.88 16.51 -22.91
N ILE A 120 11.94 17.84 -22.75
CA ILE A 120 11.78 18.45 -21.41
C ILE A 120 10.38 18.21 -20.81
N ILE A 121 9.37 18.02 -21.65
CA ILE A 121 7.98 17.76 -21.23
C ILE A 121 7.83 16.30 -20.85
N GLU A 122 8.29 15.39 -21.72
CA GLU A 122 8.29 13.96 -21.45
C GLU A 122 9.15 13.70 -20.22
N HIS A 123 10.44 13.99 -20.30
CA HIS A 123 11.44 13.54 -19.34
C HIS A 123 11.10 13.94 -17.92
N ASN A 124 10.79 15.22 -17.71
CA ASN A 124 10.58 15.79 -16.38
C ASN A 124 9.25 15.38 -15.74
N ARG A 125 8.20 15.13 -16.54
CA ARG A 125 6.83 14.85 -16.04
C ARG A 125 6.38 13.43 -16.31
N GLY A 126 7.15 12.67 -17.07
CA GLY A 126 6.83 11.37 -17.65
C GLY A 126 7.88 10.33 -17.32
N HIS A 127 9.00 10.31 -18.03
CA HIS A 127 10.07 9.31 -17.88
C HIS A 127 10.52 9.14 -16.42
N HIS A 128 10.88 10.21 -15.70
CA HIS A 128 11.27 10.09 -14.28
C HIS A 128 10.21 9.44 -13.38
N LYS A 129 8.93 9.59 -13.73
CA LYS A 129 7.83 8.95 -13.02
C LYS A 129 7.62 7.49 -13.44
N ARG A 130 7.84 7.18 -14.73
CA ARG A 130 7.48 5.89 -15.35
C ARG A 130 8.67 5.00 -15.68
N VAL A 131 9.91 5.43 -15.51
CA VAL A 131 11.13 4.69 -15.88
C VAL A 131 11.12 3.26 -15.36
N ALA A 132 11.68 2.35 -16.15
CA ALA A 132 11.65 0.90 -15.98
C ALA A 132 10.22 0.32 -15.85
N THR A 133 9.23 0.90 -16.53
CA THR A 133 7.88 0.32 -16.65
C THR A 133 7.45 0.24 -18.11
N PRO A 134 6.47 -0.61 -18.47
CA PRO A 134 5.92 -0.68 -19.82
C PRO A 134 5.30 0.64 -20.30
N ASP A 135 4.93 1.53 -19.38
CA ASP A 135 4.31 2.82 -19.68
C ASP A 135 5.35 3.92 -19.96
N ASP A 136 6.65 3.63 -19.79
CA ASP A 136 7.73 4.52 -20.18
C ASP A 136 8.24 4.17 -21.58
N PRO A 137 8.09 5.07 -22.58
CA PRO A 137 8.62 4.86 -23.91
C PRO A 137 10.13 4.66 -23.95
N ALA A 138 10.88 5.34 -23.09
CA ALA A 138 12.35 5.33 -23.12
C ALA A 138 12.99 4.11 -22.46
N SER A 139 12.22 3.32 -21.68
CA SER A 139 12.71 2.09 -21.07
C SER A 139 12.84 0.97 -22.11
N ALA A 140 14.07 0.52 -22.37
CA ALA A 140 14.37 -0.52 -23.33
C ALA A 140 14.08 -1.92 -22.80
N ARG A 141 13.45 -2.77 -23.63
CA ARG A 141 12.98 -4.11 -23.23
C ARG A 141 14.10 -5.15 -23.35
N TYR A 142 14.02 -6.21 -22.57
CA TYR A 142 14.92 -7.36 -22.65
C TYR A 142 14.82 -8.01 -24.04
N GLY A 143 15.96 -8.13 -24.72
CA GLY A 143 16.04 -8.73 -26.06
C GLY A 143 15.52 -7.82 -27.17
N GLU A 144 15.09 -6.60 -26.86
CA GLU A 144 14.76 -5.60 -27.88
C GLU A 144 16.04 -5.10 -28.52
N TRP A 145 16.05 -4.99 -29.85
CA TRP A 145 17.18 -4.42 -30.57
C TRP A 145 17.15 -2.88 -30.49
N LEU A 146 18.31 -2.24 -30.32
CA LEU A 146 18.48 -0.78 -30.31
C LEU A 146 17.65 -0.05 -31.37
N MET A 147 17.64 -0.49 -32.62
CA MET A 147 16.89 0.24 -33.67
C MET A 147 15.37 0.17 -33.45
N ALA A 148 14.86 -0.98 -33.00
CA ALA A 148 13.45 -1.14 -32.67
C ALA A 148 13.07 -0.36 -31.40
N GLY A 149 13.88 -0.46 -30.35
CA GLY A 149 13.67 0.24 -29.08
C GLY A 149 13.81 1.76 -29.23
N GLY A 150 14.81 2.22 -29.97
CA GLY A 150 15.04 3.63 -30.26
C GLY A 150 13.93 4.25 -31.10
N LEU A 151 13.46 3.57 -32.15
CA LEU A 151 12.31 4.06 -32.93
C LEU A 151 11.03 4.11 -32.09
N ARG A 152 10.80 3.08 -31.26
CA ARG A 152 9.68 3.03 -30.32
C ARG A 152 9.75 4.21 -29.33
N SER A 153 10.90 4.41 -28.70
CA SER A 153 11.10 5.51 -27.75
C SER A 153 10.88 6.86 -28.43
N LEU A 154 11.52 7.11 -29.58
CA LEU A 154 11.37 8.35 -30.35
C LEU A 154 9.90 8.71 -30.64
N VAL A 155 9.13 7.75 -31.16
CA VAL A 155 7.72 7.98 -31.52
C VAL A 155 6.83 8.11 -30.28
N PHE A 156 6.94 7.19 -29.33
CA PHE A 156 6.02 7.17 -28.19
C PHE A 156 6.37 8.20 -27.12
N SER A 157 7.62 8.66 -27.01
CA SER A 157 8.01 9.80 -26.17
C SER A 157 7.37 11.10 -26.68
N PHE A 158 7.34 11.31 -28.00
CA PHE A 158 6.63 12.44 -28.60
C PHE A 158 5.12 12.40 -28.32
N VAL A 159 4.48 11.24 -28.49
CA VAL A 159 3.05 11.05 -28.18
C VAL A 159 2.78 11.22 -26.69
N SER A 160 3.66 10.70 -25.82
CA SER A 160 3.60 10.83 -24.37
C SER A 160 3.64 12.30 -23.94
N ALA A 161 4.58 13.08 -24.48
CA ALA A 161 4.70 14.51 -24.21
C ALA A 161 3.41 15.27 -24.57
N TRP A 162 2.78 14.92 -25.70
CA TRP A 162 1.49 15.51 -26.10
C TRP A 162 0.36 15.20 -25.12
N ARG A 163 0.28 13.96 -24.64
CA ARG A 163 -0.73 13.52 -23.66
C ARG A 163 -0.55 14.23 -22.32
N ILE A 164 0.69 14.25 -21.80
CA ILE A 164 1.06 14.92 -20.55
C ILE A 164 0.65 16.39 -20.60
N GLU A 165 0.96 17.07 -21.69
CA GLU A 165 0.70 18.49 -21.83
C GLU A 165 -0.79 18.80 -22.02
N ALA A 166 -1.51 17.97 -22.78
CA ALA A 166 -2.96 18.07 -22.90
C ALA A 166 -3.66 17.87 -21.54
N GLU A 167 -3.18 16.94 -20.70
CA GLU A 167 -3.68 16.74 -19.33
C GLU A 167 -3.40 17.95 -18.43
N ARG A 168 -2.20 18.54 -18.50
CA ARG A 168 -1.86 19.78 -17.77
C ARG A 168 -2.83 20.90 -18.13
N MET A 169 -3.06 21.12 -19.43
CA MET A 169 -3.98 22.16 -19.91
C MET A 169 -5.41 21.95 -19.39
N ARG A 170 -5.92 20.71 -19.40
CA ARG A 170 -7.25 20.39 -18.84
C ARG A 170 -7.33 20.64 -17.34
N LYS A 171 -6.31 20.26 -16.57
CA LYS A 171 -6.24 20.51 -15.12
C LYS A 171 -6.22 22.01 -14.78
N GLU A 172 -5.65 22.83 -15.66
CA GLU A 172 -5.68 24.29 -15.55
C GLU A 172 -6.97 24.94 -16.10
N GLY A 173 -7.98 24.15 -16.48
CA GLY A 173 -9.25 24.66 -17.03
C GLY A 173 -9.12 25.27 -18.43
N ARG A 174 -8.10 24.88 -19.22
CA ARG A 174 -7.82 25.44 -20.55
C ARG A 174 -7.97 24.39 -21.66
N ALA A 175 -8.21 24.89 -22.87
CA ALA A 175 -8.28 24.05 -24.06
C ALA A 175 -6.90 23.40 -24.37
N PRO A 176 -6.84 22.09 -24.67
CA PRO A 176 -5.59 21.40 -24.99
C PRO A 176 -4.81 21.98 -26.18
N TYR A 177 -5.47 22.65 -27.11
CA TYR A 177 -4.88 23.17 -28.35
C TYR A 177 -4.63 24.69 -28.32
N GLY A 178 -4.53 25.29 -27.13
CA GLY A 178 -4.26 26.72 -26.99
C GLY A 178 -2.77 27.08 -27.07
N TRP A 179 -2.47 28.36 -27.32
CA TRP A 179 -1.09 28.89 -27.40
C TRP A 179 -0.24 28.71 -26.13
N ARG A 180 -0.87 28.41 -24.98
CA ARG A 180 -0.19 28.11 -23.71
C ARG A 180 0.26 26.64 -23.59
N ASN A 181 -0.06 25.80 -24.56
CA ASN A 181 0.43 24.42 -24.63
C ASN A 181 1.92 24.43 -25.03
N GLU A 182 2.78 23.90 -24.17
CA GLU A 182 4.23 23.89 -24.35
C GLU A 182 4.66 23.03 -25.56
N MET A 183 3.90 21.97 -25.92
CA MET A 183 4.17 21.18 -27.13
C MET A 183 3.89 21.98 -28.41
N LEU A 184 2.82 22.77 -28.45
CA LEU A 184 2.54 23.64 -29.60
C LEU A 184 3.60 24.72 -29.77
N GLN A 185 4.06 25.31 -28.66
CA GLN A 185 5.16 26.27 -28.68
C GLN A 185 6.46 25.62 -29.19
N ALA A 186 6.78 24.42 -28.69
CA ALA A 186 7.95 23.66 -29.12
C ALA A 186 7.92 23.38 -30.64
N LEU A 187 6.80 22.87 -31.16
CA LEU A 187 6.65 22.64 -32.60
C LEU A 187 6.76 23.94 -33.42
N GLY A 188 6.16 25.03 -32.94
CA GLY A 188 6.24 26.34 -33.58
C GLY A 188 7.68 26.86 -33.71
N TRP A 189 8.45 26.79 -32.62
CA TRP A 189 9.86 27.21 -32.64
C TRP A 189 10.74 26.32 -33.51
N GLN A 190 10.56 25.00 -33.45
CA GLN A 190 11.28 24.05 -34.30
C GLN A 190 11.00 24.29 -35.79
N PHE A 191 9.72 24.46 -36.15
CA PHE A 191 9.34 24.77 -37.53
C PHE A 191 9.90 26.11 -37.99
N ALA A 192 9.83 27.14 -37.15
CA ALA A 192 10.38 28.45 -37.46
C ALA A 192 11.89 28.40 -37.73
N LEU A 193 12.66 27.70 -36.89
CA LEU A 193 14.11 27.56 -37.11
C LEU A 193 14.43 26.84 -38.42
N VAL A 194 13.78 25.70 -38.70
CA VAL A 194 13.99 24.95 -39.94
C VAL A 194 13.62 25.79 -41.16
N ALA A 195 12.50 26.52 -41.11
CA ALA A 195 12.06 27.40 -42.19
C ALA A 195 13.06 28.55 -42.43
N VAL A 196 13.59 29.16 -41.37
CA VAL A 196 14.62 30.20 -41.48
C VAL A 196 15.89 29.67 -42.12
N ILE A 197 16.37 28.48 -41.72
CA ILE A 197 17.56 27.86 -42.32
C ILE A 197 17.32 27.57 -43.81
N GLY A 198 16.18 26.97 -44.16
CA GLY A 198 15.84 26.66 -45.55
C GLY A 198 15.71 27.90 -46.43
N ALA A 199 15.10 28.97 -45.90
CA ALA A 199 14.91 30.23 -46.62
C ALA A 199 16.21 31.03 -46.77
N ALA A 200 17.06 31.06 -45.74
CA ALA A 200 18.26 31.89 -45.72
C ALA A 200 19.50 31.20 -46.33
N LEU A 201 19.64 29.89 -46.15
CA LEU A 201 20.85 29.12 -46.50
C LEU A 201 20.58 28.00 -47.51
N GLY A 202 19.32 27.83 -47.93
CA GLY A 202 18.92 26.86 -48.95
C GLY A 202 18.60 25.46 -48.43
N LEU A 203 17.95 24.68 -49.30
CA LEU A 203 17.42 23.35 -48.94
C LEU A 203 18.51 22.32 -48.61
N GLN A 204 19.71 22.44 -49.20
CA GLN A 204 20.82 21.53 -48.92
C GLN A 204 21.35 21.69 -47.48
N VAL A 205 21.58 22.93 -47.04
CA VAL A 205 22.00 23.24 -45.67
C VAL A 205 20.90 22.86 -44.68
N MET A 206 19.64 23.12 -45.00
CA MET A 206 18.50 22.67 -44.20
C MET A 206 18.47 21.14 -44.04
N ALA A 207 18.65 20.38 -45.12
CA ALA A 207 18.70 18.93 -45.06
C ALA A 207 19.87 18.43 -44.20
N ALA A 208 21.06 19.04 -44.36
CA ALA A 208 22.23 18.72 -43.54
C ALA A 208 21.98 18.98 -42.04
N PHE A 209 21.31 20.09 -41.70
CA PHE A 209 20.90 20.39 -40.33
C PHE A 209 19.89 19.38 -39.78
N LEU A 210 18.88 19.00 -40.55
CA LEU A 210 17.90 17.99 -40.14
C LEU A 210 18.56 16.64 -39.85
N VAL A 211 19.56 16.25 -40.66
CA VAL A 211 20.36 15.04 -40.43
C VAL A 211 21.20 15.18 -39.16
N ALA A 212 21.87 16.31 -38.94
CA ALA A 212 22.63 16.56 -37.71
C ALA A 212 21.74 16.51 -36.45
N ALA A 213 20.57 17.17 -36.49
CA ALA A 213 19.59 17.13 -35.41
C ALA A 213 19.10 15.70 -35.12
N LEU A 214 18.81 14.93 -36.18
CA LEU A 214 18.45 13.52 -36.06
C LEU A 214 19.57 12.68 -35.43
N ILE A 215 20.83 12.89 -35.81
CA ILE A 215 21.96 12.21 -35.17
C ILE A 215 22.00 12.50 -33.67
N GLY A 216 21.80 13.76 -33.26
CA GLY A 216 21.71 14.14 -31.85
C GLY A 216 20.57 13.44 -31.10
N ALA A 217 19.38 13.39 -31.70
CA ALA A 217 18.23 12.66 -31.14
C ALA A 217 18.50 11.16 -31.02
N LEU A 218 19.06 10.52 -32.07
CA LEU A 218 19.42 9.12 -32.05
C LEU A 218 20.53 8.80 -31.03
N LEU A 219 21.44 9.75 -30.79
CA LEU A 219 22.46 9.61 -29.75
C LEU A 219 21.82 9.53 -28.37
N LEU A 220 20.87 10.44 -28.07
CA LEU A 220 20.08 10.38 -26.83
C LEU A 220 19.32 9.07 -26.72
N GLU A 221 18.61 8.64 -27.77
CA GLU A 221 17.85 7.38 -27.71
C GLU A 221 18.74 6.15 -27.52
N THR A 222 19.97 6.20 -28.03
CA THR A 222 20.98 5.17 -27.76
C THR A 222 21.41 5.18 -26.29
N VAL A 223 21.57 6.38 -25.70
CA VAL A 223 21.88 6.56 -24.28
C VAL A 223 20.71 6.04 -23.41
N ASN A 224 19.48 6.50 -23.64
CA ASN A 224 18.29 6.00 -22.95
C ASN A 224 18.17 4.48 -23.05
N TYR A 225 18.44 3.94 -24.24
CA TYR A 225 18.39 2.51 -24.47
C TYR A 225 19.39 1.77 -23.58
N ILE A 226 20.67 2.15 -23.54
CA ILE A 226 21.66 1.45 -22.71
C ILE A 226 21.45 1.70 -21.21
N GLU A 227 20.96 2.87 -20.83
CA GLU A 227 20.69 3.27 -19.44
C GLU A 227 19.54 2.50 -18.80
N HIS A 228 18.57 2.06 -19.60
CA HIS A 228 17.39 1.35 -19.10
C HIS A 228 17.24 -0.06 -19.67
N TYR A 229 18.24 -0.56 -20.40
CA TYR A 229 18.14 -1.84 -21.11
C TYR A 229 17.82 -3.00 -20.17
N GLY A 230 16.65 -3.61 -20.41
CA GLY A 230 16.22 -4.85 -19.78
C GLY A 230 15.80 -4.72 -18.32
N LEU A 231 15.95 -3.53 -17.72
CA LEU A 231 15.59 -3.25 -16.33
C LEU A 231 14.10 -2.95 -16.24
N ARG A 232 13.38 -3.67 -15.38
CA ARG A 232 11.97 -3.44 -15.12
C ARG A 232 11.71 -3.37 -13.63
N ARG A 233 10.95 -2.37 -13.21
CA ARG A 233 10.45 -2.27 -11.85
C ARG A 233 9.53 -3.44 -11.57
N THR A 234 9.76 -4.09 -10.46
CA THR A 234 8.78 -4.99 -9.88
C THR A 234 7.52 -4.24 -9.49
N ARG A 235 6.42 -4.96 -9.48
CA ARG A 235 5.19 -4.48 -8.90
C ARG A 235 5.17 -4.83 -7.42
N ASP A 236 4.59 -3.96 -6.61
CA ASP A 236 4.29 -4.27 -5.21
C ASP A 236 3.14 -5.29 -5.13
N ALA A 237 2.79 -5.71 -3.91
CA ALA A 237 1.67 -6.62 -3.66
C ALA A 237 0.30 -6.04 -4.10
N HIS A 238 0.25 -4.73 -4.40
CA HIS A 238 -0.90 -3.98 -4.91
C HIS A 238 -0.82 -3.74 -6.43
N GLY A 239 0.15 -4.35 -7.12
CA GLY A 239 0.30 -4.32 -8.58
C GLY A 239 0.78 -2.98 -9.14
N ARG A 240 1.10 -2.02 -8.28
CA ARG A 240 1.69 -0.74 -8.67
C ARG A 240 3.18 -0.94 -8.84
N TYR A 241 3.77 -0.29 -9.85
CA TYR A 241 5.22 -0.29 -9.97
C TYR A 241 5.83 0.37 -8.73
N ARG A 242 6.82 -0.30 -8.11
CA ARG A 242 7.56 0.24 -6.97
C ARG A 242 8.18 1.59 -7.31
N ARG A 243 8.59 2.37 -6.32
CA ARG A 243 9.26 3.65 -6.59
C ARG A 243 10.55 3.41 -7.39
N VAL A 244 10.96 4.41 -8.17
CA VAL A 244 12.25 4.42 -8.85
C VAL A 244 13.38 4.43 -7.82
N GLU A 245 14.03 3.29 -7.68
CA GLU A 245 15.30 3.12 -6.98
C GLU A 245 16.52 3.13 -7.91
N HIS A 246 17.72 3.18 -7.33
CA HIS A 246 19.00 3.20 -8.05
C HIS A 246 19.25 1.96 -8.93
N VAL A 247 18.52 0.85 -8.72
CA VAL A 247 18.65 -0.37 -9.53
C VAL A 247 17.91 -0.31 -10.86
N HIS A 248 17.08 0.71 -11.10
CA HIS A 248 16.22 0.82 -12.28
C HIS A 248 16.86 1.57 -13.46
N SER A 249 18.15 1.85 -13.35
CA SER A 249 18.98 2.36 -14.44
C SER A 249 20.41 1.87 -14.26
N TRP A 250 21.17 1.86 -15.35
CA TRP A 250 22.58 1.55 -15.36
C TRP A 250 23.42 2.79 -15.04
N ASN A 251 24.44 2.60 -14.21
CA ASN A 251 25.43 3.59 -13.82
C ASN A 251 26.77 3.35 -14.53
N SER A 252 27.63 4.37 -14.52
CA SER A 252 29.04 4.22 -14.87
C SER A 252 29.94 5.27 -14.23
N ASP A 253 31.05 4.81 -13.64
CA ASP A 253 32.10 5.67 -13.10
C ASP A 253 33.31 5.86 -14.03
N HIS A 254 33.20 5.45 -15.30
CA HIS A 254 34.30 5.60 -16.24
C HIS A 254 34.56 7.09 -16.51
N LEU A 255 35.81 7.50 -16.29
CA LEU A 255 36.26 8.90 -16.34
C LEU A 255 35.79 9.65 -17.60
N LEU A 256 35.98 9.05 -18.77
CA LEU A 256 35.62 9.69 -20.04
C LEU A 256 34.13 10.01 -20.11
N GLY A 257 33.27 9.08 -19.68
CA GLY A 257 31.83 9.29 -19.65
C GLY A 257 31.41 10.37 -18.66
N ARG A 258 31.98 10.35 -17.44
CA ARG A 258 31.73 11.36 -16.41
C ARG A 258 32.08 12.77 -16.87
N LEU A 259 33.22 12.94 -17.54
CA LEU A 259 33.63 14.25 -18.07
C LEU A 259 32.75 14.71 -19.25
N THR A 260 32.45 13.81 -20.19
CA THR A 260 31.65 14.16 -21.38
C THR A 260 30.20 14.46 -21.06
N LEU A 261 29.62 13.75 -20.08
CA LEU A 261 28.21 13.89 -19.72
C LEU A 261 28.00 14.71 -18.44
N PHE A 262 29.03 15.41 -17.95
CA PHE A 262 28.96 16.21 -16.73
C PHE A 262 28.41 15.41 -15.55
N GLU A 263 29.01 14.27 -15.21
CA GLU A 263 28.60 13.36 -14.12
C GLU A 263 27.24 12.68 -14.27
N LEU A 264 26.46 12.94 -15.34
CA LEU A 264 25.18 12.26 -15.58
C LEU A 264 25.31 10.74 -15.69
N THR A 265 26.52 10.20 -15.97
CA THR A 265 26.74 8.74 -15.96
C THR A 265 26.45 8.08 -14.61
N ARG A 266 26.33 8.86 -13.53
CA ARG A 266 25.75 8.45 -12.24
C ARG A 266 24.21 8.55 -12.27
N HIS A 267 23.65 8.04 -13.36
CA HIS A 267 22.28 8.19 -13.79
C HIS A 267 21.26 7.62 -12.81
N SER A 268 21.63 6.55 -12.10
CA SER A 268 20.78 5.96 -11.06
C SER A 268 20.48 6.92 -9.91
N ASP A 269 21.44 7.75 -9.49
CA ASP A 269 21.18 8.75 -8.45
C ASP A 269 20.35 9.91 -9.01
N HIS A 270 20.52 10.23 -10.29
CA HIS A 270 19.68 11.18 -11.00
C HIS A 270 18.22 10.71 -11.06
N HIS A 271 17.94 9.46 -11.45
CA HIS A 271 16.58 8.94 -11.48
C HIS A 271 15.93 8.78 -10.11
N TRP A 272 16.73 8.45 -9.11
CA TRP A 272 16.25 8.40 -7.73
C TRP A 272 15.85 9.81 -7.23
N LYS A 273 16.61 10.85 -7.59
CA LYS A 273 16.31 12.25 -7.26
C LYS A 273 16.71 13.22 -8.38
N ALA A 274 15.80 13.40 -9.34
CA ALA A 274 16.03 14.21 -10.54
C ALA A 274 16.36 15.69 -10.28
N SER A 275 16.00 16.20 -9.10
CA SER A 275 16.28 17.59 -8.70
C SER A 275 17.73 17.81 -8.21
N LYS A 276 18.56 16.77 -8.13
CA LYS A 276 19.98 16.92 -7.78
C LYS A 276 20.73 17.52 -8.96
N LYS A 277 21.63 18.46 -8.67
CA LYS A 277 22.56 18.98 -9.69
C LYS A 277 23.58 17.92 -10.04
N TYR A 278 23.98 17.88 -11.30
CA TYR A 278 24.91 16.89 -11.85
C TYR A 278 26.21 16.71 -11.05
N GLN A 279 26.88 17.78 -10.63
CA GLN A 279 28.12 17.72 -9.85
C GLN A 279 27.95 17.11 -8.44
N THR A 280 26.71 16.89 -7.99
CA THR A 280 26.37 16.28 -6.69
C THR A 280 25.83 14.85 -6.81
N LEU A 281 25.86 14.28 -8.02
CA LEU A 281 25.42 12.91 -8.25
C LEU A 281 26.40 11.92 -7.64
N HIS A 282 25.87 10.90 -6.98
CA HIS A 282 26.66 9.87 -6.33
C HIS A 282 26.76 8.61 -7.18
N SER A 283 27.95 7.99 -7.18
CA SER A 283 28.08 6.60 -7.55
C SER A 283 27.47 5.72 -6.47
N ILE A 284 26.59 4.81 -6.89
CA ILE A 284 25.93 3.87 -6.01
C ILE A 284 26.46 2.48 -6.35
N GLY A 285 27.29 1.92 -5.45
CA GLY A 285 27.90 0.60 -5.67
C GLY A 285 26.89 -0.55 -5.78
N ALA A 286 25.66 -0.35 -5.29
CA ALA A 286 24.56 -1.30 -5.45
C ALA A 286 23.80 -1.16 -6.79
N ALA A 287 23.99 -0.08 -7.54
CA ALA A 287 23.34 0.11 -8.83
C ALA A 287 24.00 -0.74 -9.93
N PRO A 288 23.24 -1.21 -10.94
CA PRO A 288 23.78 -1.86 -12.13
C PRO A 288 24.88 -1.01 -12.78
N GLN A 289 25.99 -1.62 -13.17
CA GLN A 289 27.12 -0.91 -13.77
C GLN A 289 27.31 -1.32 -15.24
N LEU A 290 27.44 -0.33 -16.12
CA LEU A 290 27.73 -0.58 -17.54
C LEU A 290 29.11 -1.23 -17.68
N PRO A 291 29.24 -2.29 -18.52
CA PRO A 291 30.43 -3.13 -18.58
C PRO A 291 31.70 -2.40 -19.03
N THR A 292 31.57 -1.40 -19.89
CA THR A 292 32.69 -0.65 -20.50
C THR A 292 32.45 0.86 -20.47
N GLY A 293 31.50 1.30 -19.64
CA GLY A 293 30.97 2.67 -19.64
C GLY A 293 30.13 3.02 -20.86
N TYR A 294 29.78 4.30 -20.98
CA TYR A 294 28.81 4.77 -21.99
C TYR A 294 29.32 4.55 -23.43
N PRO A 295 30.47 5.11 -23.86
CA PRO A 295 30.90 4.96 -25.26
C PRO A 295 31.08 3.50 -25.69
N GLY A 296 31.69 2.68 -24.84
CA GLY A 296 31.89 1.26 -25.12
C GLY A 296 30.58 0.49 -25.21
N THR A 297 29.61 0.76 -24.32
CA THR A 297 28.32 0.07 -24.33
C THR A 297 27.42 0.55 -25.47
N MET A 298 27.51 1.82 -25.86
CA MET A 298 26.84 2.35 -27.05
C MET A 298 27.32 1.63 -28.32
N MET A 299 28.64 1.52 -28.52
CA MET A 299 29.19 0.76 -29.65
C MET A 299 28.78 -0.71 -29.62
N LEU A 300 28.80 -1.32 -28.44
CA LEU A 300 28.38 -2.70 -28.23
C LEU A 300 26.91 -2.90 -28.64
N SER A 301 26.03 -1.96 -28.27
CA SER A 301 24.57 -2.02 -28.54
C SER A 301 24.20 -2.02 -30.02
N LEU A 302 25.10 -1.56 -30.90
CA LEU A 302 24.95 -1.63 -32.35
C LEU A 302 25.08 -3.06 -32.91
N LEU A 303 25.64 -4.00 -32.12
CA LEU A 303 25.85 -5.40 -32.48
C LEU A 303 25.02 -6.31 -31.55
N PRO A 304 23.73 -6.57 -31.86
CA PRO A 304 22.80 -7.19 -30.90
C PRO A 304 23.25 -8.55 -30.38
N PRO A 305 23.79 -9.48 -31.19
CA PRO A 305 24.27 -10.76 -30.67
C PRO A 305 25.35 -10.58 -29.59
N LEU A 306 26.29 -9.66 -29.81
CA LEU A 306 27.38 -9.39 -28.86
C LEU A 306 26.88 -8.62 -27.64
N PHE A 307 26.01 -7.63 -27.85
CA PHE A 307 25.37 -6.88 -26.77
C PHE A 307 24.55 -7.80 -25.86
N PHE A 308 23.74 -8.69 -26.41
CA PHE A 308 22.96 -9.65 -25.65
C PHE A 308 23.85 -10.66 -24.93
N ALA A 309 24.91 -11.15 -25.57
CA ALA A 309 25.89 -12.04 -24.92
C ALA A 309 26.56 -11.40 -23.69
N VAL A 310 26.76 -10.08 -23.70
CA VAL A 310 27.35 -9.34 -22.57
C VAL A 310 26.30 -8.93 -21.53
N MET A 311 25.15 -8.41 -21.96
CA MET A 311 24.15 -7.81 -21.07
C MET A 311 23.19 -8.82 -20.45
N HIS A 312 22.81 -9.89 -21.17
CA HIS A 312 21.85 -10.86 -20.63
C HIS A 312 22.37 -11.62 -19.39
N PRO A 313 23.63 -12.08 -19.33
CA PRO A 313 24.15 -12.70 -18.10
C PRO A 313 24.17 -11.73 -16.91
N ARG A 314 24.51 -10.46 -17.16
CA ARG A 314 24.52 -9.41 -16.13
C ARG A 314 23.11 -9.11 -15.62
N LEU A 315 22.15 -8.99 -16.53
CA LEU A 315 20.74 -8.82 -16.21
C LEU A 315 20.18 -9.99 -15.40
N ARG A 316 20.51 -11.23 -15.74
CA ARG A 316 20.11 -12.41 -14.96
C ARG A 316 20.71 -12.40 -13.56
N ALA A 317 22.02 -12.13 -13.44
CA ALA A 317 22.69 -12.02 -12.15
C ALA A 317 22.11 -10.89 -11.28
N LEU A 318 21.74 -9.77 -11.89
CA LEU A 318 21.07 -8.65 -11.21
C LEU A 318 19.66 -9.03 -10.76
N ALA A 319 18.85 -9.67 -11.62
CA ALA A 319 17.50 -10.11 -11.29
C ALA A 319 17.46 -11.23 -10.22
N GLU A 320 18.54 -12.00 -10.08
CA GLU A 320 18.70 -12.98 -8.99
C GLU A 320 19.04 -12.31 -7.65
N LYS A 321 19.78 -11.20 -7.68
CA LYS A 321 20.27 -10.50 -6.49
C LYS A 321 19.31 -9.43 -5.97
N GLU A 322 18.64 -8.71 -6.88
CA GLU A 322 17.81 -7.55 -6.57
C GLU A 322 16.32 -7.92 -6.66
N ARG A 323 15.66 -8.03 -5.51
CA ARG A 323 14.24 -8.41 -5.41
C ARG A 323 13.27 -7.39 -6.01
N ASP A 324 13.78 -6.21 -6.37
CA ASP A 324 12.99 -5.08 -6.86
C ASP A 324 13.07 -4.95 -8.39
N LEU A 325 13.84 -5.83 -9.05
CA LEU A 325 14.11 -5.84 -10.48
C LEU A 325 13.56 -7.09 -11.21
N GLU A 326 12.77 -6.89 -12.26
CA GLU A 326 12.33 -7.90 -13.24
C GLU A 326 13.05 -7.71 -14.59
N LEU A 327 13.04 -8.74 -15.45
CA LEU A 327 13.55 -8.64 -16.83
C LEU A 327 12.43 -8.31 -17.81
N ALA A 328 12.59 -7.23 -18.59
CA ALA A 328 11.55 -6.70 -19.46
C ALA A 328 11.23 -7.57 -20.70
N GLY A 329 10.42 -8.64 -20.58
CA GLY A 329 9.91 -9.39 -21.75
C GLY A 329 10.63 -10.73 -22.06
N TRP A 330 11.36 -11.28 -21.09
CA TRP A 330 11.86 -12.65 -21.18
C TRP A 330 10.74 -13.67 -20.89
N GLY A 331 10.36 -14.47 -21.90
CA GLY A 331 9.41 -15.59 -21.78
C GLY A 331 10.07 -16.97 -21.68
N GLY A 332 11.38 -17.01 -21.38
CA GLY A 332 12.24 -18.18 -21.52
C GLY A 332 12.84 -18.70 -20.22
N GLY A 333 12.10 -18.64 -19.12
CA GLY A 333 12.25 -19.58 -18.01
C GLY A 333 10.93 -20.30 -17.88
N LYS A 334 10.91 -21.54 -17.38
CA LYS A 334 9.71 -22.08 -16.71
C LYS A 334 9.03 -20.91 -16.01
N GLN A 335 7.72 -20.71 -16.21
CA GLN A 335 6.98 -19.82 -15.34
C GLN A 335 7.50 -20.13 -13.93
N ARG A 336 8.25 -19.20 -13.34
CA ARG A 336 8.24 -19.10 -11.90
C ARG A 336 6.76 -18.94 -11.66
N SER A 337 6.12 -20.02 -11.22
CA SER A 337 4.91 -19.92 -10.44
C SER A 337 5.14 -18.70 -9.54
N SER A 338 4.16 -17.85 -9.34
CA SER A 338 4.32 -16.77 -8.34
C SER A 338 4.33 -17.33 -6.91
N GLU A 339 4.84 -18.55 -6.75
CA GLU A 339 5.57 -19.09 -5.62
C GLU A 339 6.98 -18.47 -5.74
N GLN A 340 7.36 -17.54 -4.86
CA GLN A 340 8.68 -17.49 -4.18
C GLN A 340 8.80 -16.21 -3.34
N GLY A 341 8.86 -16.39 -2.02
CA GLY A 341 9.60 -15.58 -1.05
C GLY A 341 9.48 -14.06 -1.11
N TRP A 342 8.78 -13.48 -0.15
CA TRP A 342 9.14 -12.16 0.38
C TRP A 342 10.58 -12.20 0.94
N PRO A 343 11.33 -11.08 0.98
CA PRO A 343 12.59 -11.05 1.70
C PRO A 343 12.39 -11.35 3.18
N ASP A 344 12.98 -12.45 3.61
CA ASP A 344 13.20 -12.84 5.01
C ASP A 344 14.25 -11.97 5.71
N ASP A 345 14.77 -10.92 5.05
CA ASP A 345 15.84 -10.07 5.59
C ASP A 345 15.45 -8.59 5.63
N LEU A 346 14.49 -8.23 6.47
CA LEU A 346 14.75 -7.07 7.32
C LEU A 346 15.55 -7.61 8.48
N PRO A 347 16.86 -7.31 8.61
CA PRO A 347 17.49 -7.50 9.89
C PRO A 347 16.77 -6.54 10.85
N CYS A 348 15.92 -7.09 11.71
CA CYS A 348 15.96 -6.68 13.10
C CYS A 348 17.40 -6.88 13.56
N ARG A 349 18.29 -5.92 13.25
CA ARG A 349 19.53 -5.82 14.01
C ARG A 349 19.08 -5.61 15.45
N PRO A 350 19.46 -6.48 16.40
CA PRO A 350 19.45 -6.06 17.78
C PRO A 350 20.32 -4.81 17.84
N ALA A 351 19.89 -3.81 18.60
CA ALA A 351 20.79 -2.73 18.97
C ALA A 351 22.07 -3.37 19.49
N GLN A 352 23.18 -3.27 18.74
CA GLN A 352 24.47 -3.59 19.30
C GLN A 352 24.70 -2.60 20.44
N PRO A 353 25.01 -3.08 21.64
CA PRO A 353 25.26 -2.21 22.76
C PRO A 353 26.61 -1.51 22.51
N ILE A 354 26.64 -0.20 22.66
CA ILE A 354 27.89 0.49 23.00
C ILE A 354 28.25 0.00 24.41
N VAL A 355 28.91 -1.16 24.51
CA VAL A 355 29.60 -1.55 25.75
C VAL A 355 30.96 -0.87 25.71
N ARG A 356 31.01 0.34 26.29
CA ARG A 356 32.12 0.63 27.18
C ARG A 356 32.05 -0.40 28.32
N ARG A 357 33.08 -1.25 28.40
CA ARG A 357 33.37 -2.27 29.41
C ARG A 357 32.51 -2.23 30.66
N LEU A 358 31.61 -3.20 30.83
CA LEU A 358 31.34 -3.80 32.14
C LEU A 358 31.07 -5.30 31.94
N ARG A 359 32.01 -6.13 32.43
CA ARG A 359 31.92 -7.60 32.48
C ARG A 359 30.67 -8.03 33.26
N ARG A 360 29.86 -8.94 32.70
CA ARG A 360 29.16 -10.02 33.44
C ARG A 360 28.63 -11.08 32.46
N SER A 361 28.65 -12.33 32.92
CA SER A 361 28.61 -13.58 32.15
C SER A 361 27.25 -13.91 31.49
N PRO A 362 27.22 -14.82 30.50
CA PRO A 362 25.99 -15.17 29.79
C PRO A 362 25.15 -16.14 30.63
N ARG A 363 23.96 -15.70 31.06
CA ARG A 363 22.88 -16.60 31.50
C ARG A 363 21.84 -16.73 30.39
N SER A 364 21.32 -17.94 30.28
CA SER A 364 20.46 -18.52 29.25
C SER A 364 19.24 -17.71 28.82
N LEU A 365 19.04 -17.62 27.50
CA LEU A 365 17.93 -17.04 26.74
C LEU A 365 16.59 -17.82 26.82
N LYS A 366 16.29 -18.54 27.91
CA LYS A 366 15.05 -19.32 28.06
C LYS A 366 14.06 -18.80 29.11
N HIS A 367 14.34 -17.69 29.79
CA HIS A 367 13.44 -17.08 30.78
C HIS A 367 13.31 -15.56 30.59
N MET A 368 12.81 -15.12 29.44
CA MET A 368 12.06 -13.87 29.39
C MET A 368 10.58 -14.20 29.70
N GLU A 369 10.36 -14.81 30.87
CA GLU A 369 9.04 -15.10 31.40
C GLU A 369 8.42 -13.82 31.98
N ALA A 370 7.07 -13.73 31.90
CA ALA A 370 6.09 -12.81 32.48
C ALA A 370 6.55 -11.62 33.37
N ALA A 371 7.56 -11.79 34.21
CA ALA A 371 8.12 -10.78 35.12
C ALA A 371 8.69 -9.50 34.45
N THR A 372 8.87 -9.47 33.12
CA THR A 372 9.44 -8.30 32.42
C THR A 372 8.39 -7.27 32.00
N VAL A 373 7.12 -7.69 31.82
CA VAL A 373 6.03 -6.79 31.40
C VAL A 373 5.36 -6.12 32.60
N ASP A 374 5.38 -6.77 33.78
CA ASP A 374 4.99 -6.15 35.06
C ASP A 374 5.79 -4.87 35.39
N ARG A 375 7.05 -4.80 34.93
CA ARG A 375 7.90 -3.60 35.07
C ARG A 375 7.69 -2.54 33.99
N ALA A 376 6.87 -2.81 32.97
CA ALA A 376 6.68 -1.95 31.80
C ALA A 376 5.40 -1.11 31.83
N LEU A 377 4.42 -1.47 32.67
CA LEU A 377 3.22 -0.68 32.86
C LEU A 377 3.51 0.46 33.84
N GLY A 378 3.18 1.70 33.44
CA GLY A 378 3.31 2.85 34.34
C GLY A 378 2.32 2.74 35.50
N PRO A 379 2.58 3.38 36.66
CA PRO A 379 1.74 3.28 37.86
C PRO A 379 0.26 3.56 37.59
N ARG A 380 -0.04 4.59 36.80
CA ARG A 380 -1.44 4.94 36.43
C ARG A 380 -2.16 3.84 35.64
N VAL A 381 -1.45 3.12 34.77
CA VAL A 381 -2.05 2.02 34.01
C VAL A 381 -2.32 0.84 34.93
N GLN A 382 -1.41 0.55 35.87
CA GLN A 382 -1.59 -0.50 36.86
C GLN A 382 -2.77 -0.20 37.77
N GLU A 383 -2.86 1.01 38.32
CA GLU A 383 -3.96 1.46 39.17
C GLU A 383 -5.32 1.33 38.48
N LEU A 384 -5.43 1.80 37.24
CA LEU A 384 -6.68 1.68 36.48
C LEU A 384 -7.00 0.22 36.14
N LEU A 385 -6.01 -0.58 35.74
CA LEU A 385 -6.21 -2.00 35.46
C LEU A 385 -6.68 -2.77 36.69
N GLU A 386 -6.08 -2.51 37.86
CA GLU A 386 -6.48 -3.10 39.13
C GLU A 386 -7.90 -2.67 39.52
N SER A 387 -8.28 -1.40 39.33
CA SER A 387 -9.67 -0.95 39.58
C SER A 387 -10.68 -1.69 38.70
N LEU A 388 -10.38 -1.85 37.40
CA LEU A 388 -11.25 -2.59 36.48
C LEU A 388 -11.39 -4.06 36.88
N LEU A 389 -10.27 -4.69 37.25
CA LEU A 389 -10.26 -6.09 37.71
C LEU A 389 -11.09 -6.27 38.98
N ASP A 390 -10.84 -5.46 40.00
CA ASP A 390 -11.51 -5.57 41.30
C ASP A 390 -13.01 -5.38 41.21
N ARG A 391 -13.47 -4.50 40.32
CA ARG A 391 -14.90 -4.20 40.16
C ARG A 391 -15.62 -5.17 39.22
N PHE A 392 -14.97 -5.63 38.16
CA PHE A 392 -15.70 -6.19 37.01
C PHE A 392 -15.28 -7.60 36.60
N GLU A 393 -14.17 -8.14 37.09
CA GLU A 393 -13.69 -9.46 36.65
C GLU A 393 -14.64 -10.61 37.00
N LEU A 394 -15.23 -10.56 38.20
CA LEU A 394 -16.26 -11.53 38.61
C LEU A 394 -17.47 -11.50 37.67
N ARG A 395 -17.86 -10.30 37.21
CA ARG A 395 -18.98 -10.16 36.28
C ARG A 395 -18.60 -10.69 34.90
N ARG A 396 -17.43 -10.33 34.38
CA ARG A 396 -16.92 -10.80 33.09
C ARG A 396 -16.92 -12.33 33.02
N THR A 397 -16.32 -12.98 34.00
CA THR A 397 -16.24 -14.45 34.08
C THR A 397 -17.61 -15.11 34.24
N ALA A 398 -18.56 -14.48 34.94
CA ALA A 398 -19.93 -14.99 35.04
C ALA A 398 -20.73 -14.89 33.73
N LEU A 399 -20.38 -13.97 32.82
CA LEU A 399 -21.07 -13.82 31.53
C LEU A 399 -20.63 -14.87 30.50
N LEU A 400 -19.37 -15.33 30.53
CA LEU A 400 -18.85 -16.26 29.51
C LEU A 400 -19.64 -17.59 29.43
N PRO A 401 -20.00 -18.25 30.55
CA PRO A 401 -20.86 -19.44 30.49
C PRO A 401 -22.28 -19.17 30.01
N LEU A 402 -22.79 -17.93 30.14
CA LEU A 402 -24.11 -17.56 29.63
C LEU A 402 -24.13 -17.53 28.10
N ARG A 403 -23.01 -17.24 27.43
CA ARG A 403 -22.87 -17.36 25.98
C ARG A 403 -23.18 -18.77 25.51
N GLU A 404 -22.58 -19.77 26.16
CA GLU A 404 -22.78 -21.18 25.80
C GLU A 404 -24.22 -21.63 26.06
N LYS A 405 -24.83 -21.17 27.16
CA LYS A 405 -26.27 -21.41 27.41
C LYS A 405 -27.15 -20.79 26.34
N ARG A 406 -26.89 -19.54 25.95
CA ARG A 406 -27.68 -18.85 24.90
C ARG A 406 -27.48 -19.52 23.54
N ARG A 407 -26.26 -19.91 23.20
CA ARG A 407 -25.94 -20.68 21.98
C ARG A 407 -26.68 -22.01 21.94
N ALA A 408 -26.71 -22.76 23.04
CA ALA A 408 -27.45 -24.01 23.14
C ALA A 408 -28.97 -23.83 23.00
N ALA A 409 -29.52 -22.73 23.51
CA ALA A 409 -30.93 -22.39 23.29
C ALA A 409 -31.20 -22.08 21.81
N LEU A 410 -30.36 -21.25 21.18
CA LEU A 410 -30.49 -20.89 19.77
C LEU A 410 -30.37 -22.11 18.85
N SER A 411 -29.48 -23.06 19.14
CA SER A 411 -29.32 -24.28 18.34
C SER A 411 -30.53 -25.22 18.43
N SER A 412 -31.34 -25.11 19.49
CA SER A 412 -32.63 -25.81 19.61
C SER A 412 -33.77 -25.17 18.81
N GLY A 413 -33.52 -24.03 18.16
CA GLY A 413 -34.50 -23.26 17.39
C GLY A 413 -35.17 -22.13 18.16
N ASP A 414 -34.80 -21.89 19.43
CA ASP A 414 -35.30 -20.75 20.21
C ASP A 414 -34.64 -19.44 19.77
N VAL A 415 -35.15 -18.90 18.67
CA VAL A 415 -34.70 -17.64 18.06
C VAL A 415 -35.60 -16.47 18.45
N ALA A 416 -36.51 -16.63 19.42
CA ALA A 416 -37.37 -15.55 19.84
C ALA A 416 -36.59 -14.45 20.57
N HIS A 417 -37.10 -13.21 20.49
CA HIS A 417 -36.61 -12.14 21.35
C HIS A 417 -36.91 -12.47 22.82
N LEU A 418 -36.04 -12.01 23.72
CA LEU A 418 -36.23 -12.22 25.15
C LEU A 418 -37.52 -11.52 25.64
N PRO A 419 -38.42 -12.24 26.33
CA PRO A 419 -39.64 -11.65 26.88
C PRO A 419 -39.34 -10.59 27.94
N ASP A 420 -38.33 -10.81 28.78
CA ASP A 420 -37.99 -9.95 29.92
C ASP A 420 -37.57 -8.54 29.49
N THR A 421 -37.00 -8.39 28.29
CA THR A 421 -36.57 -7.11 27.71
C THR A 421 -37.57 -6.52 26.72
N ALA A 422 -38.78 -7.06 26.61
CA ALA A 422 -39.81 -6.55 25.69
C ALA A 422 -40.14 -5.08 25.93
N HIS A 423 -40.05 -4.61 27.18
CA HIS A 423 -40.24 -3.20 27.53
C HIS A 423 -39.20 -2.28 26.89
N VAL A 424 -37.97 -2.74 26.64
CA VAL A 424 -36.93 -1.95 25.94
C VAL A 424 -37.33 -1.77 24.47
N ARG A 425 -37.78 -2.84 23.81
CA ARG A 425 -38.14 -2.78 22.38
C ARG A 425 -39.41 -1.98 22.13
N ASN A 426 -40.41 -2.12 23.00
CA ASN A 426 -41.76 -1.58 22.81
C ASN A 426 -41.97 -0.17 23.38
N THR A 427 -40.93 0.49 23.90
CA THR A 427 -41.00 1.87 24.39
C THR A 427 -40.19 2.83 23.53
N GLU A 428 -40.60 4.10 23.54
CA GLU A 428 -39.91 5.20 22.88
C GLU A 428 -38.73 5.69 23.73
N TRP A 429 -37.52 5.52 23.22
CA TRP A 429 -36.28 6.03 23.80
C TRP A 429 -35.21 6.16 22.72
N ARG A 430 -34.20 6.99 22.98
CA ARG A 430 -33.06 7.21 22.09
C ARG A 430 -31.76 7.19 22.90
N ILE A 431 -30.66 6.89 22.22
CA ILE A 431 -29.32 7.04 22.78
C ILE A 431 -29.00 8.53 23.00
N ASP A 432 -27.99 8.82 23.83
CA ASP A 432 -27.44 10.17 23.90
C ASP A 432 -26.94 10.59 22.51
N PRO A 433 -27.14 11.86 22.10
CA PRO A 433 -26.79 12.31 20.76
C PRO A 433 -25.35 11.96 20.38
N VAL A 434 -25.18 11.43 19.16
CA VAL A 434 -23.84 11.17 18.62
C VAL A 434 -23.10 12.51 18.50
N PRO A 435 -21.83 12.60 18.97
CA PRO A 435 -21.07 13.85 18.92
C PRO A 435 -20.99 14.44 17.52
N GLU A 436 -21.00 15.76 17.41
CA GLU A 436 -20.97 16.49 16.14
C GLU A 436 -19.80 16.04 15.25
N GLN A 437 -18.63 15.84 15.85
CA GLN A 437 -17.42 15.40 15.16
C GLN A 437 -17.56 13.99 14.57
N LEU A 438 -18.45 13.17 15.12
CA LEU A 438 -18.71 11.78 14.73
C LEU A 438 -19.98 11.63 13.86
N LEU A 439 -20.68 12.72 13.51
CA LEU A 439 -21.90 12.66 12.69
C LEU A 439 -21.64 12.24 11.23
N GLU A 440 -20.53 12.64 10.64
CA GLU A 440 -20.23 12.29 9.24
C GLU A 440 -19.33 11.04 9.15
N ARG A 441 -19.91 9.85 8.96
CA ARG A 441 -19.17 8.57 8.94
C ARG A 441 -19.20 7.84 7.61
N ARG A 442 -19.45 8.57 6.53
CA ARG A 442 -19.72 8.05 5.18
C ARG A 442 -18.78 6.92 4.73
N VAL A 443 -17.46 7.05 4.96
CA VAL A 443 -16.50 5.96 4.74
C VAL A 443 -15.48 5.91 5.87
N GLU A 444 -15.32 4.73 6.45
CA GLU A 444 -14.28 4.39 7.41
C GLU A 444 -13.29 3.40 6.78
N LEU A 445 -12.00 3.59 7.04
CA LEU A 445 -10.95 2.65 6.66
C LEU A 445 -10.55 1.83 7.89
N ILE A 446 -10.63 0.51 7.83
CA ILE A 446 -10.18 -0.37 8.91
C ILE A 446 -8.84 -1.02 8.58
N GLY A 447 -7.96 -1.09 9.58
CA GLY A 447 -6.64 -1.70 9.45
C GLY A 447 -5.94 -1.89 10.79
N GLY A 448 -4.67 -2.30 10.73
CA GLY A 448 -3.88 -2.61 11.91
C GLY A 448 -3.32 -1.38 12.63
N CYS A 449 -2.59 -1.65 13.70
CA CYS A 449 -2.00 -0.62 14.56
C CYS A 449 -0.48 -0.47 14.37
N THR A 450 0.07 -0.91 13.23
CA THR A 450 1.47 -0.61 12.89
C THR A 450 1.64 0.87 12.52
N ARG A 451 2.88 1.38 12.57
CA ARG A 451 3.16 2.78 12.21
C ARG A 451 2.73 3.12 10.79
N SER A 452 3.02 2.24 9.84
CA SER A 452 2.67 2.43 8.43
C SER A 452 1.17 2.41 8.22
N GLU A 453 0.46 1.44 8.81
CA GLU A 453 -1.00 1.34 8.69
C GLU A 453 -1.71 2.56 9.30
N LEU A 454 -1.31 3.00 10.50
CA LEU A 454 -1.88 4.19 11.13
C LEU A 454 -1.62 5.46 10.31
N ILE A 455 -0.40 5.64 9.77
CA ILE A 455 -0.06 6.82 8.97
C ILE A 455 -0.82 6.83 7.65
N ASN A 456 -0.83 5.71 6.94
CA ASN A 456 -1.54 5.57 5.68
C ASN A 456 -3.05 5.71 5.89
N GLY A 457 -3.57 5.12 6.96
CA GLY A 457 -4.95 5.22 7.38
C GLY A 457 -5.40 6.66 7.63
N LEU A 458 -4.64 7.38 8.46
CA LEU A 458 -4.90 8.79 8.77
C LEU A 458 -4.75 9.70 7.55
N ASN A 459 -3.95 9.31 6.55
CA ASN A 459 -3.73 10.08 5.33
C ASN A 459 -4.66 9.67 4.16
N ALA A 460 -5.46 8.62 4.29
CA ALA A 460 -6.24 8.04 3.18
C ALA A 460 -7.44 8.89 2.74
N GLY A 461 -7.82 9.92 3.51
CA GLY A 461 -8.99 10.76 3.23
C GLY A 461 -10.33 10.14 3.63
N ALA A 462 -10.32 9.04 4.38
CA ALA A 462 -11.52 8.49 5.01
C ALA A 462 -12.01 9.43 6.12
N LYS A 463 -13.30 9.34 6.48
CA LYS A 463 -13.85 10.11 7.60
C LYS A 463 -13.31 9.60 8.93
N SER A 464 -13.02 8.31 9.00
CA SER A 464 -12.41 7.67 10.15
C SER A 464 -11.43 6.58 9.73
N TYR A 465 -10.39 6.39 10.55
CA TYR A 465 -9.54 5.21 10.52
C TYR A 465 -9.81 4.37 11.77
N VAL A 466 -10.23 3.13 11.57
CA VAL A 466 -10.43 2.15 12.62
C VAL A 466 -9.13 1.35 12.80
N ALA A 467 -8.42 1.66 13.88
CA ALA A 467 -7.23 0.95 14.31
C ALA A 467 -7.63 -0.26 15.15
N ASP A 468 -7.61 -1.44 14.54
CA ASP A 468 -8.14 -2.66 15.12
C ASP A 468 -7.05 -3.51 15.79
N LEU A 469 -7.12 -3.64 17.12
CA LEU A 469 -6.21 -4.43 17.94
C LEU A 469 -6.51 -5.94 17.90
N TRP A 470 -7.62 -6.36 17.28
CA TRP A 470 -8.09 -7.73 17.31
C TRP A 470 -7.91 -8.50 15.99
N ASN A 471 -8.47 -8.04 14.86
CA ASN A 471 -8.38 -8.79 13.60
C ASN A 471 -7.13 -8.41 12.81
N PHE A 472 -6.83 -7.11 12.74
CA PHE A 472 -5.74 -6.54 11.94
C PHE A 472 -4.44 -6.30 12.73
N THR A 473 -4.40 -6.68 14.00
CA THR A 473 -3.16 -6.69 14.81
C THR A 473 -2.87 -8.12 15.26
N CYS A 474 -1.60 -8.53 15.25
CA CYS A 474 -1.22 -9.84 15.77
C CYS A 474 -1.45 -9.89 17.29
N GLY A 475 -1.99 -11.00 17.77
CA GLY A 475 -2.37 -11.18 19.18
C GLY A 475 -1.19 -11.47 20.11
N ASP A 476 0.04 -11.55 19.60
CA ASP A 476 1.21 -11.69 20.45
C ASP A 476 1.45 -10.41 21.26
N ALA A 477 1.86 -10.60 22.51
CA ALA A 477 2.11 -9.53 23.47
C ALA A 477 2.97 -8.39 22.92
N TRP A 478 3.99 -8.72 22.12
CA TRP A 478 4.90 -7.73 21.58
C TRP A 478 4.23 -6.84 20.53
N SER A 479 3.45 -7.43 19.61
CA SER A 479 2.66 -6.69 18.63
C SER A 479 1.61 -5.79 19.28
N VAL A 480 0.90 -6.31 20.28
CA VAL A 480 -0.12 -5.56 21.04
C VAL A 480 0.49 -4.38 21.81
N MET A 481 1.55 -4.61 22.57
CA MET A 481 2.21 -3.53 23.33
C MET A 481 2.83 -2.48 22.40
N ARG A 482 3.37 -2.91 21.26
CA ARG A 482 3.87 -1.99 20.23
C ARG A 482 2.72 -1.18 19.62
N ALA A 483 1.58 -1.79 19.35
CA ALA A 483 0.40 -1.12 18.82
C ALA A 483 -0.05 0.01 19.75
N HIS A 484 -0.21 -0.25 21.05
CA HIS A 484 -0.56 0.79 22.04
C HIS A 484 0.44 1.95 22.08
N ARG A 485 1.73 1.66 22.04
CA ARG A 485 2.78 2.72 21.98
C ARG A 485 2.69 3.57 20.72
N VAL A 486 2.32 2.98 19.59
CA VAL A 486 2.13 3.73 18.34
C VAL A 486 0.83 4.52 18.38
N LEU A 487 -0.25 3.96 18.94
CA LEU A 487 -1.54 4.62 19.13
C LEU A 487 -1.42 5.87 20.01
N GLU A 488 -0.69 5.79 21.13
CA GLU A 488 -0.40 6.93 22.00
C GLU A 488 0.13 8.13 21.20
N ARG A 489 1.10 7.89 20.33
CA ARG A 489 1.68 8.93 19.47
C ARG A 489 0.73 9.38 18.36
N ALA A 490 -0.05 8.44 17.80
CA ALA A 490 -1.02 8.71 16.76
C ALA A 490 -2.12 9.67 17.23
N THR A 491 -2.46 9.65 18.53
CA THR A 491 -3.45 10.56 19.11
C THR A 491 -3.11 12.04 18.92
N ARG A 492 -1.81 12.37 18.79
CA ARG A 492 -1.30 13.73 18.56
C ARG A 492 -0.82 13.96 17.13
N LEU A 493 -1.06 13.02 16.22
CA LEU A 493 -0.52 13.00 14.85
C LEU A 493 1.03 13.06 14.81
N ASP A 494 1.72 12.76 15.92
CA ASP A 494 3.18 12.72 16.00
C ASP A 494 3.72 11.31 15.74
N ILE A 495 3.40 10.79 14.56
CA ILE A 495 3.91 9.52 14.10
C ILE A 495 4.61 9.69 12.76
N ALA A 496 5.74 9.02 12.65
CA ALA A 496 6.51 8.91 11.43
C ALA A 496 7.06 7.49 11.33
N TYR A 497 7.19 6.99 10.11
CA TYR A 497 8.00 5.82 9.83
C TYR A 497 8.96 6.13 8.68
N LEU A 498 10.02 5.34 8.62
CA LEU A 498 10.90 5.36 7.46
C LEU A 498 10.35 4.31 6.51
N ASP A 499 9.67 4.77 5.48
CA ASP A 499 9.32 3.94 4.35
C ASP A 499 10.59 3.69 3.54
N PRO A 500 10.90 2.43 3.19
CA PRO A 500 12.07 2.10 2.38
C PRO A 500 12.10 2.86 1.05
N TYR A 501 10.93 3.21 0.50
CA TYR A 501 10.74 3.84 -0.79
C TYR A 501 10.45 5.34 -0.68
N GLU A 502 9.55 5.75 0.20
CA GLU A 502 9.11 7.14 0.33
C GLU A 502 10.00 7.99 1.26
N GLY A 503 10.92 7.35 1.99
CA GLY A 503 11.70 8.00 3.03
C GLY A 503 10.86 8.24 4.27
N ARG A 504 11.04 9.38 4.95
CA ARG A 504 10.30 9.63 6.20
C ARG A 504 8.86 10.05 5.90
N VAL A 505 7.93 9.10 5.97
CA VAL A 505 6.49 9.34 5.87
C VAL A 505 5.94 9.69 7.25
N ARG A 506 5.04 10.68 7.32
CA ARG A 506 4.43 11.15 8.57
C ARG A 506 2.92 11.19 8.45
N ALA A 507 2.23 11.07 9.57
CA ALA A 507 0.82 11.44 9.63
C ALA A 507 0.70 12.93 9.29
N ASN A 508 -0.26 13.28 8.43
CA ASN A 508 -0.55 14.66 8.10
C ASN A 508 -1.03 15.38 9.37
N PRO A 509 -0.32 16.42 9.88
CA PRO A 509 -0.72 17.14 11.09
C PRO A 509 -2.07 17.87 10.96
N ARG A 510 -2.56 18.05 9.72
CA ARG A 510 -3.87 18.63 9.40
C ARG A 510 -4.90 17.58 9.00
N SER A 511 -4.63 16.30 9.24
CA SER A 511 -5.60 15.25 8.93
C SER A 511 -6.89 15.47 9.72
N THR A 512 -8.01 15.45 9.01
CA THR A 512 -9.36 15.45 9.58
C THR A 512 -9.89 14.04 9.80
N THR A 513 -9.11 13.01 9.46
CA THR A 513 -9.46 11.60 9.70
C THR A 513 -9.46 11.33 11.20
N ARG A 514 -10.63 10.96 11.73
CA ARG A 514 -10.77 10.58 13.14
C ARG A 514 -10.20 9.20 13.41
N LEU A 515 -9.62 9.01 14.59
CA LEU A 515 -9.10 7.72 15.03
C LEU A 515 -10.17 7.01 15.86
N LEU A 516 -10.62 5.86 15.37
CA LEU A 516 -11.42 4.88 16.08
C LEU A 516 -10.52 3.71 16.48
N ILE A 517 -10.75 3.09 17.63
CA ILE A 517 -9.91 2.00 18.15
C ILE A 517 -10.78 0.78 18.45
N GLY A 518 -10.40 -0.38 17.90
CA GLY A 518 -11.07 -1.65 18.18
C GLY A 518 -10.32 -2.42 19.27
N PRO A 519 -10.74 -2.35 20.55
CA PRO A 519 -10.09 -3.13 21.62
C PRO A 519 -10.38 -4.63 21.46
N ARG A 520 -9.58 -5.47 22.13
CA ARG A 520 -9.80 -6.92 22.10
C ARG A 520 -11.06 -7.32 22.89
N PRO A 521 -11.77 -8.39 22.48
CA PRO A 521 -13.02 -8.81 23.12
C PRO A 521 -12.89 -9.22 24.59
N LEU A 522 -14.02 -9.19 25.32
CA LEU A 522 -14.10 -9.52 26.75
C LEU A 522 -13.64 -10.95 27.11
N HIS A 523 -13.75 -11.91 26.19
CA HIS A 523 -13.37 -13.29 26.45
C HIS A 523 -11.86 -13.56 26.32
N VAL A 524 -11.10 -12.60 25.80
CA VAL A 524 -9.67 -12.75 25.49
C VAL A 524 -8.81 -12.42 26.71
N LEU A 525 -7.78 -13.22 26.93
CA LEU A 525 -6.77 -13.00 27.97
C LEU A 525 -5.45 -12.52 27.34
N GLU A 526 -4.70 -11.71 28.08
CA GLU A 526 -3.34 -11.29 27.75
C GLU A 526 -2.34 -12.04 28.65
N PRO A 527 -1.70 -13.12 28.16
CA PRO A 527 -0.82 -13.95 28.99
C PRO A 527 0.48 -13.26 29.38
N SER A 528 0.86 -12.17 28.70
CA SER A 528 2.09 -11.45 29.04
C SER A 528 1.96 -10.48 30.21
N VAL A 529 0.75 -10.11 30.59
CA VAL A 529 0.47 -9.23 31.74
C VAL A 529 -0.24 -10.06 32.79
N LEU A 530 0.48 -10.36 33.88
CA LEU A 530 -0.09 -11.08 35.00
C LEU A 530 -0.52 -10.08 36.07
N VAL A 531 -1.74 -10.20 36.56
CA VAL A 531 -2.20 -9.47 37.73
C VAL A 531 -2.57 -10.49 38.79
N ARG A 532 -1.94 -10.42 39.96
CA ARG A 532 -2.09 -11.41 41.05
C ARG A 532 -1.77 -12.85 40.59
N GLY A 533 -0.86 -13.00 39.62
CA GLY A 533 -0.41 -14.30 39.11
C GLY A 533 -1.26 -14.87 37.96
N GLU A 534 -2.37 -14.23 37.61
CA GLU A 534 -3.28 -14.68 36.54
C GLU A 534 -3.20 -13.77 35.31
N PRO A 535 -3.37 -14.30 34.08
CA PRO A 535 -3.46 -13.48 32.87
C PRO A 535 -4.55 -12.42 32.95
N SER A 536 -4.21 -11.18 32.63
CA SER A 536 -5.15 -10.07 32.62
C SER A 536 -6.16 -10.19 31.46
N PRO A 537 -7.44 -9.83 31.65
CA PRO A 537 -8.37 -9.68 30.54
C PRO A 537 -7.86 -8.64 29.54
N ALA A 538 -7.73 -9.04 28.28
CA ALA A 538 -7.16 -8.22 27.21
C ALA A 538 -7.94 -6.91 27.02
N ALA A 539 -9.27 -6.96 27.11
CA ALA A 539 -10.14 -5.79 27.05
C ALA A 539 -9.83 -4.77 28.17
N PHE A 540 -9.56 -5.25 29.39
CA PHE A 540 -9.30 -4.38 30.54
C PHE A 540 -7.93 -3.72 30.40
N LEU A 541 -6.92 -4.47 29.96
CA LEU A 541 -5.60 -3.93 29.65
C LEU A 541 -5.67 -2.88 28.53
N ASP A 542 -6.39 -3.17 27.45
CA ASP A 542 -6.55 -2.25 26.32
C ASP A 542 -7.23 -0.96 26.79
N LEU A 543 -8.30 -1.05 27.58
CA LEU A 543 -8.97 0.11 28.17
C LEU A 543 -8.09 0.90 29.14
N ALA A 544 -7.30 0.23 29.99
CA ALA A 544 -6.42 0.91 30.92
C ALA A 544 -5.32 1.71 30.19
N LEU A 545 -4.74 1.14 29.13
CA LEU A 545 -3.76 1.81 28.28
C LEU A 545 -4.38 2.98 27.51
N LEU A 546 -5.56 2.79 26.91
CA LEU A 546 -6.26 3.84 26.17
C LEU A 546 -6.75 4.97 27.08
N GLY A 547 -7.33 4.64 28.24
CA GLY A 547 -7.77 5.60 29.25
C GLY A 547 -6.63 6.48 29.73
N THR A 548 -5.46 5.88 29.98
CA THR A 548 -4.29 6.61 30.49
C THR A 548 -3.60 7.45 29.41
N HIS A 549 -3.46 6.92 28.19
CA HIS A 549 -2.56 7.50 27.18
C HIS A 549 -3.27 8.14 25.99
N ALA A 550 -4.52 7.76 25.70
CA ALA A 550 -5.21 8.17 24.48
C ALA A 550 -6.48 9.00 24.71
N LEU A 551 -7.22 8.75 25.80
CA LEU A 551 -8.53 9.35 26.05
C LEU A 551 -8.49 10.88 26.07
N GLN A 552 -7.66 11.48 26.92
CA GLN A 552 -7.58 12.94 27.02
C GLN A 552 -7.07 13.61 25.74
N PRO A 553 -5.94 13.18 25.11
CA PRO A 553 -5.50 13.76 23.84
C PRO A 553 -6.51 13.63 22.70
N LEU A 554 -7.27 12.53 22.63
CA LEU A 554 -8.32 12.37 21.61
C LEU A 554 -9.56 13.20 21.92
N THR A 555 -9.91 13.37 23.19
CA THR A 555 -10.99 14.29 23.59
C THR A 555 -10.68 15.71 23.14
N GLU A 556 -9.45 16.18 23.37
CA GLU A 556 -8.97 17.49 22.92
C GLU A 556 -8.90 17.62 21.40
N ARG A 557 -8.42 16.59 20.69
CA ARG A 557 -8.22 16.65 19.23
C ARG A 557 -9.48 16.44 18.41
N GLN A 558 -10.34 15.51 18.81
CA GLN A 558 -11.43 15.00 17.98
C GLN A 558 -12.78 14.87 18.72
N GLY A 559 -12.88 15.36 19.95
CA GLY A 559 -14.13 15.39 20.73
C GLY A 559 -14.42 14.13 21.56
N GLY A 560 -13.57 13.09 21.48
CA GLY A 560 -13.71 11.91 22.33
C GLY A 560 -12.85 10.73 21.88
N LEU A 561 -12.81 9.69 22.71
CA LEU A 561 -12.29 8.38 22.33
C LEU A 561 -13.40 7.58 21.66
N TYR A 562 -13.18 7.17 20.41
CA TYR A 562 -14.17 6.42 19.65
C TYR A 562 -13.74 4.97 19.53
N LEU A 563 -14.62 4.04 19.90
CA LEU A 563 -14.35 2.62 19.98
C LEU A 563 -15.21 1.84 18.96
N LEU A 564 -14.66 0.72 18.50
CA LEU A 564 -15.36 -0.29 17.74
C LEU A 564 -15.34 -1.61 18.52
N LEU A 565 -16.43 -1.92 19.22
CA LEU A 565 -16.54 -3.11 20.05
C LEU A 565 -16.92 -4.31 19.18
N ARG A 566 -16.29 -5.46 19.42
CA ARG A 566 -16.53 -6.71 18.69
C ARG A 566 -16.88 -7.84 19.63
N ASP A 567 -17.56 -8.86 19.10
CA ASP A 567 -17.97 -10.06 19.83
C ASP A 567 -18.75 -9.73 21.12
N VAL A 568 -19.63 -8.73 21.04
CA VAL A 568 -20.64 -8.42 22.06
C VAL A 568 -21.88 -9.25 21.72
N GLN A 569 -22.13 -10.30 22.50
CA GLN A 569 -23.14 -11.30 22.16
C GLN A 569 -24.51 -11.05 22.78
N GLY A 570 -24.67 -9.98 23.55
CA GLY A 570 -25.96 -9.63 24.15
C GLY A 570 -25.88 -8.41 25.07
N HIS A 571 -27.03 -8.01 25.59
CA HIS A 571 -27.19 -6.79 26.38
C HIS A 571 -26.44 -6.83 27.71
N MET A 572 -26.30 -7.99 28.34
CA MET A 572 -25.55 -8.09 29.61
C MET A 572 -24.06 -7.79 29.44
N GLU A 573 -23.48 -8.09 28.26
CA GLU A 573 -22.11 -7.71 27.93
C GLU A 573 -22.01 -6.25 27.54
N ALA A 574 -23.01 -5.71 26.84
CA ALA A 574 -23.12 -4.29 26.56
C ALA A 574 -23.17 -3.46 27.86
N ARG A 575 -23.89 -3.96 28.89
CA ARG A 575 -23.92 -3.36 30.24
C ARG A 575 -22.54 -3.38 30.89
N LEU A 576 -21.83 -4.50 30.82
CA LEU A 576 -20.46 -4.58 31.34
C LEU A 576 -19.55 -3.59 30.61
N TRP A 577 -19.65 -3.49 29.28
CA TRP A 577 -18.93 -2.46 28.53
C TRP A 577 -19.27 -1.06 29.02
N ALA A 578 -20.54 -0.68 29.17
CA ALA A 578 -20.94 0.63 29.68
C ALA A 578 -20.28 0.94 31.03
N GLN A 579 -20.29 -0.01 31.97
CA GLN A 579 -19.66 0.14 33.29
C GLN A 579 -18.13 0.29 33.21
N LEU A 580 -17.48 -0.44 32.31
CA LEU A 580 -16.04 -0.29 32.07
C LEU A 580 -15.71 1.08 31.49
N LEU A 581 -16.55 1.60 30.58
CA LEU A 581 -16.36 2.92 29.99
C LEU A 581 -16.57 4.04 31.03
N ASP A 582 -17.61 3.93 31.85
CA ASP A 582 -17.87 4.84 32.98
C ASP A 582 -16.66 4.90 33.94
N GLU A 583 -16.07 3.75 34.30
CA GLU A 583 -14.89 3.69 35.18
C GLU A 583 -13.67 4.38 34.54
N VAL A 584 -13.45 4.16 33.25
CA VAL A 584 -12.33 4.77 32.52
C VAL A 584 -12.51 6.29 32.42
N GLU A 585 -13.70 6.78 32.11
CA GLU A 585 -14.02 8.22 32.10
C GLU A 585 -13.85 8.86 33.47
N GLN A 586 -14.36 8.20 34.52
CA GLN A 586 -14.22 8.65 35.90
C GLN A 586 -12.74 8.74 36.32
N SER A 587 -11.92 7.76 35.93
CA SER A 587 -10.48 7.76 36.23
C SER A 587 -9.70 8.92 35.57
N ALA A 588 -10.26 9.48 34.49
CA ALA A 588 -9.70 10.60 33.74
C ALA A 588 -10.37 11.95 34.08
N ASP A 589 -11.31 11.98 35.04
CA ASP A 589 -12.13 13.15 35.37
C ASP A 589 -12.84 13.76 34.15
N LEU A 590 -13.36 12.89 33.28
CA LEU A 590 -14.10 13.28 32.08
C LEU A 590 -15.60 12.99 32.24
N PRO A 591 -16.48 13.80 31.62
CA PRO A 591 -17.91 13.59 31.71
C PRO A 591 -18.33 12.30 31.01
N ARG A 592 -19.44 11.73 31.49
CA ARG A 592 -20.01 10.52 30.91
C ARG A 592 -20.30 10.70 29.42
N GLY A 593 -19.87 9.74 28.60
CA GLY A 593 -20.06 9.77 27.14
C GLY A 593 -18.96 10.51 26.37
N SER A 594 -17.81 10.75 27.02
CA SER A 594 -16.54 11.15 26.38
C SER A 594 -15.92 10.02 25.54
N ILE A 595 -16.25 8.78 25.88
CA ILE A 595 -15.99 7.58 25.11
C ILE A 595 -17.27 7.21 24.37
N ARG A 596 -17.19 7.06 23.05
CA ARG A 596 -18.29 6.57 22.22
C ARG A 596 -17.96 5.24 21.55
N ALA A 597 -18.90 4.32 21.49
CA ALA A 597 -18.73 2.97 21.00
C ALA A 597 -19.71 2.64 19.87
N THR A 598 -19.18 2.13 18.76
CA THR A 598 -19.96 1.41 17.75
C THR A 598 -19.81 -0.08 18.00
N VAL A 599 -20.90 -0.85 18.05
CA VAL A 599 -20.83 -2.31 18.24
C VAL A 599 -20.92 -3.01 16.88
N MET A 600 -19.92 -3.80 16.52
CA MET A 600 -19.94 -4.63 15.33
C MET A 600 -20.64 -5.95 15.63
N ILE A 601 -21.83 -6.14 15.05
CA ILE A 601 -22.64 -7.34 15.21
C ILE A 601 -22.04 -8.46 14.36
N ASP A 602 -21.54 -9.48 15.04
CA ASP A 602 -20.87 -10.66 14.50
C ASP A 602 -21.47 -11.98 15.03
N SER A 603 -22.59 -11.92 15.76
CA SER A 603 -23.29 -13.07 16.33
C SER A 603 -24.81 -12.96 16.21
N LEU A 604 -25.50 -14.10 16.14
CA LEU A 604 -26.97 -14.15 16.08
C LEU A 604 -27.60 -13.59 17.36
N ALA A 605 -27.03 -13.93 18.52
CA ALA A 605 -27.50 -13.43 19.80
C ALA A 605 -27.43 -11.89 19.87
N GLY A 606 -26.31 -11.30 19.41
CA GLY A 606 -26.17 -9.85 19.32
C GLY A 606 -27.16 -9.20 18.34
N ALA A 607 -27.48 -9.86 17.22
CA ALA A 607 -28.51 -9.37 16.30
C ALA A 607 -29.92 -9.39 16.91
N LEU A 608 -30.27 -10.43 17.66
CA LEU A 608 -31.58 -10.54 18.32
C LEU A 608 -31.78 -9.56 19.48
N GLU A 609 -30.67 -9.03 20.03
CA GLU A 609 -30.64 -8.10 21.16
C GLU A 609 -30.10 -6.71 20.77
N ALA A 610 -30.19 -6.34 19.49
CA ALA A 610 -29.63 -5.09 18.98
C ALA A 610 -30.21 -3.83 19.66
N ASP A 611 -31.50 -3.81 19.97
CA ASP A 611 -32.14 -2.73 20.74
C ASP A 611 -31.57 -2.65 22.16
N GLU A 612 -31.47 -3.79 22.83
CA GLU A 612 -31.00 -3.88 24.20
C GLU A 612 -29.51 -3.55 24.33
N ILE A 613 -28.69 -3.92 23.35
CA ILE A 613 -27.28 -3.50 23.29
C ILE A 613 -27.18 -1.97 23.24
N LEU A 614 -27.97 -1.31 22.38
CA LEU A 614 -28.01 0.15 22.33
C LEU A 614 -28.55 0.77 23.61
N PHE A 615 -29.52 0.12 24.26
CA PHE A 615 -30.11 0.59 25.51
C PHE A 615 -29.10 0.56 26.66
N GLU A 616 -28.37 -0.54 26.82
CA GLU A 616 -27.37 -0.68 27.87
C GLU A 616 -26.17 0.25 27.64
N LEU A 617 -25.85 0.55 26.38
CA LEU A 617 -24.82 1.52 25.99
C LEU A 617 -25.36 2.93 25.79
N MET A 618 -26.57 3.28 26.21
CA MET A 618 -27.27 4.53 25.85
C MET A 618 -26.40 5.80 25.91
N HIS A 619 -25.53 5.92 26.91
CA HIS A 619 -24.65 7.09 27.10
C HIS A 619 -23.36 7.06 26.27
N HIS A 620 -22.94 5.89 25.80
CA HIS A 620 -21.72 5.69 25.02
C HIS A 620 -22.00 5.29 23.57
N ALA A 621 -23.21 4.88 23.21
CA ALA A 621 -23.50 4.36 21.89
C ALA A 621 -23.24 5.42 20.80
N ALA A 622 -22.66 4.99 19.69
CA ALA A 622 -22.54 5.75 18.45
C ALA A 622 -23.16 5.05 17.24
N GLY A 623 -23.56 3.78 17.40
CA GLY A 623 -24.12 2.99 16.32
C GLY A 623 -23.89 1.49 16.43
N LEU A 624 -24.40 0.77 15.44
CA LEU A 624 -24.09 -0.63 15.17
C LEU A 624 -23.44 -0.76 13.80
N SER A 625 -22.61 -1.80 13.64
CA SER A 625 -21.96 -2.20 12.39
C SER A 625 -22.12 -3.70 12.17
N ILE A 626 -21.69 -4.24 11.02
CA ILE A 626 -21.85 -5.64 10.64
C ILE A 626 -20.49 -6.27 10.34
N ASP A 627 -20.19 -7.42 10.95
CA ASP A 627 -19.17 -8.35 10.47
C ASP A 627 -19.85 -9.52 9.73
N PRO A 628 -19.94 -9.50 8.39
CA PRO A 628 -20.63 -10.55 7.66
C PRO A 628 -19.91 -11.91 7.78
N GLN A 629 -18.58 -11.91 7.92
CA GLN A 629 -17.80 -13.14 8.03
C GLN A 629 -17.92 -13.75 9.42
N GLY A 630 -17.85 -12.90 10.45
CA GLY A 630 -18.10 -13.30 11.84
C GLY A 630 -19.51 -13.84 12.03
N TYR A 631 -20.53 -13.15 11.51
CA TYR A 631 -21.93 -13.56 11.61
C TYR A 631 -22.20 -14.90 10.88
N ALA A 632 -21.65 -15.08 9.68
CA ALA A 632 -21.73 -16.36 8.96
C ALA A 632 -21.05 -17.49 9.74
N ALA A 633 -19.89 -17.21 10.34
CA ALA A 633 -19.19 -18.18 11.17
C ALA A 633 -20.00 -18.55 12.43
N ASP A 634 -20.68 -17.61 13.08
CA ASP A 634 -21.53 -17.87 14.24
C ASP A 634 -22.77 -18.69 13.88
N HIS A 635 -23.39 -18.42 12.72
CA HIS A 635 -24.46 -19.24 12.15
C HIS A 635 -24.07 -20.71 11.98
N ILE A 636 -22.87 -20.96 11.44
CA ILE A 636 -22.34 -22.32 11.31
C ILE A 636 -22.14 -22.95 12.70
N ALA A 637 -21.67 -22.19 13.68
CA ALA A 637 -21.46 -22.70 15.04
C ALA A 637 -22.76 -23.04 15.77
N ILE A 638 -23.85 -22.31 15.51
CA ILE A 638 -25.17 -22.56 16.13
C ILE A 638 -25.90 -23.69 15.40
N PHE A 639 -25.98 -23.61 14.07
CA PHE A 639 -26.77 -24.53 13.24
C PHE A 639 -25.85 -25.51 12.50
N HIS A 640 -25.35 -26.49 13.24
CA HIS A 640 -24.55 -27.60 12.71
C HIS A 640 -25.20 -28.95 12.99
N GLY A 641 -24.61 -30.04 12.50
CA GLY A 641 -25.05 -31.41 12.75
C GLY A 641 -24.91 -32.30 11.51
N PRO A 642 -24.97 -33.64 11.67
CA PRO A 642 -24.73 -34.58 10.58
C PRO A 642 -25.69 -34.42 9.41
N ASP A 643 -26.95 -34.04 9.67
CA ASP A 643 -27.98 -33.87 8.63
C ASP A 643 -28.31 -32.38 8.37
N SER A 644 -27.59 -31.45 9.01
CA SER A 644 -27.85 -30.01 8.90
C SER A 644 -27.43 -29.49 7.51
N PRO A 645 -28.23 -28.61 6.86
CA PRO A 645 -27.83 -27.96 5.63
C PRO A 645 -26.53 -27.18 5.81
N VAL A 646 -25.61 -27.25 4.86
CA VAL A 646 -24.33 -26.56 4.93
C VAL A 646 -24.38 -25.21 4.20
N PHE A 647 -23.49 -24.30 4.56
CA PHE A 647 -23.32 -23.05 3.81
C PHE A 647 -22.67 -23.37 2.45
N PRO A 648 -23.03 -22.61 1.38
CA PRO A 648 -22.40 -22.75 0.07
C PRO A 648 -21.01 -22.12 0.05
N ASP A 649 -20.42 -22.02 -1.13
CA ASP A 649 -19.15 -21.33 -1.38
C ASP A 649 -19.07 -19.99 -0.66
N ARG A 650 -17.97 -19.79 0.08
CA ARG A 650 -17.71 -18.57 0.85
C ARG A 650 -17.86 -17.31 -0.01
N GLU A 651 -17.40 -17.39 -1.26
CA GLU A 651 -17.41 -16.32 -2.23
C GLU A 651 -18.83 -15.91 -2.68
N SER A 652 -19.82 -16.81 -2.53
CA SER A 652 -21.22 -16.56 -2.88
C SER A 652 -22.04 -15.95 -1.74
N VAL A 653 -21.54 -16.02 -0.50
CA VAL A 653 -22.22 -15.50 0.69
C VAL A 653 -21.90 -14.00 0.86
N GLY A 654 -22.56 -13.18 0.05
CA GLY A 654 -22.53 -11.71 0.14
C GLY A 654 -23.68 -11.11 0.97
N LEU A 655 -23.73 -9.78 1.10
CA LEU A 655 -24.79 -9.07 1.84
C LEU A 655 -26.21 -9.27 1.29
N ASN A 656 -26.34 -9.79 0.07
CA ASN A 656 -27.63 -10.15 -0.53
C ASN A 656 -28.14 -11.52 -0.07
N ALA A 657 -27.33 -12.32 0.62
CA ALA A 657 -27.78 -13.58 1.21
C ALA A 657 -28.92 -13.31 2.21
N PRO A 658 -29.97 -14.16 2.30
CA PRO A 658 -31.20 -13.83 3.03
C PRO A 658 -30.99 -13.37 4.47
N PHE A 659 -30.21 -14.13 5.27
CA PHE A 659 -29.89 -13.77 6.65
C PHE A 659 -29.06 -12.47 6.80
N LEU A 660 -28.08 -12.22 5.93
CA LEU A 660 -27.27 -10.98 5.97
C LEU A 660 -28.07 -9.76 5.50
N ARG A 661 -28.96 -9.97 4.53
CA ARG A 661 -29.91 -8.95 4.10
C ARG A 661 -30.86 -8.58 5.23
N ALA A 662 -31.43 -9.58 5.91
CA ALA A 662 -32.28 -9.38 7.07
C ALA A 662 -31.53 -8.64 8.19
N LEU A 663 -30.29 -9.05 8.49
CA LEU A 663 -29.43 -8.37 9.47
C LEU A 663 -29.21 -6.90 9.09
N ALA A 664 -28.83 -6.62 7.85
CA ALA A 664 -28.57 -5.26 7.39
C ALA A 664 -29.80 -4.35 7.58
N LEU A 665 -30.97 -4.80 7.13
CA LEU A 665 -32.20 -4.02 7.25
C LEU A 665 -32.66 -3.89 8.71
N HIS A 666 -32.48 -4.94 9.51
CA HIS A 666 -32.78 -4.93 10.94
C HIS A 666 -31.95 -3.87 11.67
N LEU A 667 -30.63 -3.86 11.48
CA LEU A 667 -29.75 -2.91 12.16
C LEU A 667 -30.03 -1.46 11.74
N ILE A 668 -30.31 -1.19 10.45
CA ILE A 668 -30.71 0.16 10.01
C ILE A 668 -31.97 0.61 10.75
N ALA A 669 -33.01 -0.23 10.78
CA ALA A 669 -34.27 0.09 11.43
C ALA A 669 -34.11 0.33 12.95
N VAL A 670 -33.33 -0.51 13.63
CA VAL A 670 -33.04 -0.37 15.06
C VAL A 670 -32.23 0.90 15.32
N CYS A 671 -31.12 1.11 14.61
CA CYS A 671 -30.23 2.24 14.83
C CYS A 671 -30.97 3.58 14.63
N HIS A 672 -31.67 3.75 13.51
CA HIS A 672 -32.34 5.00 13.18
C HIS A 672 -33.51 5.30 14.11
N ARG A 673 -34.26 4.27 14.56
CA ARG A 673 -35.30 4.43 15.59
C ARG A 673 -34.71 4.97 16.90
N ARG A 674 -33.53 4.47 17.30
CA ARG A 674 -32.84 4.85 18.54
C ARG A 674 -31.92 6.05 18.42
N GLY A 675 -31.79 6.66 17.23
CA GLY A 675 -30.91 7.82 17.01
C GLY A 675 -29.42 7.48 16.94
N ALA A 676 -29.08 6.23 16.64
CA ALA A 676 -27.72 5.73 16.47
C ALA A 676 -27.37 5.54 14.99
N HIS A 677 -26.08 5.56 14.62
CA HIS A 677 -25.68 5.28 13.23
C HIS A 677 -25.75 3.78 12.92
N ALA A 678 -26.20 3.44 11.71
CA ALA A 678 -25.97 2.13 11.11
C ALA A 678 -24.76 2.25 10.16
N ILE A 679 -23.71 1.46 10.39
CA ILE A 679 -22.51 1.42 9.54
C ILE A 679 -22.45 0.09 8.78
N GLY A 680 -22.32 0.18 7.46
CA GLY A 680 -22.22 -0.96 6.55
C GLY A 680 -20.97 -1.82 6.76
N ALA A 681 -20.95 -2.99 6.13
CA ALA A 681 -19.90 -3.98 6.34
C ALA A 681 -18.56 -3.59 5.71
N PRO A 682 -17.42 -4.08 6.25
CA PRO A 682 -16.13 -3.93 5.60
C PRO A 682 -16.09 -4.68 4.27
N SER A 683 -15.75 -3.97 3.19
CA SER A 683 -15.38 -4.62 1.94
C SER A 683 -13.92 -5.05 1.96
N PHE A 684 -13.70 -6.34 1.76
CA PHE A 684 -12.39 -6.97 1.69
C PHE A 684 -11.81 -7.03 0.27
N VAL A 685 -12.49 -6.43 -0.71
CA VAL A 685 -12.04 -6.39 -2.11
C VAL A 685 -10.96 -5.34 -2.28
N LEU A 686 -9.85 -5.72 -2.88
CA LEU A 686 -8.72 -4.86 -3.21
C LEU A 686 -8.94 -4.15 -4.56
N PRO A 687 -8.37 -2.95 -4.76
CA PRO A 687 -8.44 -2.25 -6.03
C PRO A 687 -7.79 -3.07 -7.15
N PRO A 688 -8.25 -2.92 -8.41
CA PRO A 688 -7.60 -3.57 -9.54
C PRO A 688 -6.17 -3.03 -9.72
N LEU A 689 -5.23 -3.92 -10.01
CA LEU A 689 -3.82 -3.57 -10.28
C LEU A 689 -3.68 -2.65 -11.50
N ASP A 690 -4.61 -2.76 -12.44
CA ASP A 690 -4.73 -1.92 -13.63
C ASP A 690 -6.10 -1.21 -13.58
N PRO A 691 -6.15 0.10 -13.33
CA PRO A 691 -7.40 0.87 -13.30
C PRO A 691 -8.21 0.80 -14.61
N ALA A 692 -7.57 0.48 -15.74
CA ALA A 692 -8.26 0.31 -17.03
C ALA A 692 -9.00 -1.03 -17.14
N ARG A 693 -8.77 -1.97 -16.21
CA ARG A 693 -9.39 -3.30 -16.17
C ARG A 693 -10.09 -3.52 -14.84
N VAL A 694 -11.31 -3.02 -14.74
CA VAL A 694 -12.18 -3.29 -13.60
C VAL A 694 -12.54 -4.78 -13.59
N LYS A 695 -12.10 -5.50 -12.56
CA LYS A 695 -12.48 -6.89 -12.32
C LYS A 695 -13.92 -6.97 -11.80
N ALA A 696 -14.60 -8.10 -12.04
CA ALA A 696 -15.98 -8.34 -11.61
C ALA A 696 -16.19 -8.06 -10.11
N ASP A 697 -15.34 -8.61 -9.25
CA ASP A 697 -15.41 -8.39 -7.78
C ASP A 697 -15.34 -6.91 -7.37
N TYR A 698 -14.55 -6.11 -8.10
CA TYR A 698 -14.43 -4.69 -7.79
C TYR A 698 -15.69 -3.93 -8.20
N GLN A 699 -16.28 -4.28 -9.35
CA GLN A 699 -17.56 -3.71 -9.77
C GLN A 699 -18.69 -4.12 -8.81
N GLU A 700 -18.70 -5.37 -8.37
CA GLU A 700 -19.64 -5.87 -7.37
C GLU A 700 -19.51 -5.10 -6.05
N MET A 701 -18.28 -4.87 -5.57
CA MET A 701 -18.02 -4.02 -4.41
C MET A 701 -18.63 -2.62 -4.56
N LEU A 702 -18.46 -1.97 -5.71
CA LEU A 702 -19.05 -0.65 -5.94
C LEU A 702 -20.59 -0.70 -5.89
N ASN A 703 -21.18 -1.71 -6.51
CA ASN A 703 -22.63 -1.90 -6.51
C ASN A 703 -23.16 -2.16 -5.08
N ASP A 704 -22.41 -2.89 -4.26
CA ASP A 704 -22.76 -3.14 -2.87
C ASP A 704 -22.64 -1.87 -2.02
N LYS A 705 -21.66 -1.00 -2.26
CA LYS A 705 -21.56 0.29 -1.55
C LYS A 705 -22.66 1.27 -1.93
N GLU A 706 -23.08 1.27 -3.19
CA GLU A 706 -24.25 2.04 -3.61
C GLU A 706 -25.53 1.50 -2.96
N ARG A 707 -25.68 0.17 -2.87
CA ARG A 707 -26.82 -0.50 -2.25
C ARG A 707 -26.90 -0.23 -0.75
N GLU A 708 -25.78 -0.36 -0.02
CA GLU A 708 -25.71 -0.07 1.42
C GLU A 708 -26.21 1.35 1.71
N ALA A 709 -25.74 2.33 0.92
CA ALA A 709 -26.16 3.71 1.06
C ALA A 709 -27.66 3.88 0.74
N ALA A 710 -28.16 3.22 -0.32
CA ALA A 710 -29.58 3.25 -0.69
C ALA A 710 -30.52 2.56 0.32
N ASP A 711 -30.02 1.55 1.05
CA ASP A 711 -30.80 0.85 2.07
C ASP A 711 -31.03 1.69 3.33
N GLY A 712 -30.13 2.64 3.60
CA GLY A 712 -30.18 3.53 4.76
C GLY A 712 -28.92 3.52 5.63
N PHE A 713 -27.83 2.82 5.28
CA PHE A 713 -26.61 2.94 6.09
C PHE A 713 -26.07 4.37 6.08
N ASP A 714 -25.61 4.87 7.23
CA ASP A 714 -25.02 6.20 7.36
C ASP A 714 -23.56 6.27 6.89
N GLY A 715 -22.95 5.11 6.70
CA GLY A 715 -21.59 4.97 6.21
C GLY A 715 -21.23 3.52 5.93
N THR A 716 -20.01 3.30 5.43
CA THR A 716 -19.47 1.97 5.12
C THR A 716 -18.03 1.83 5.62
N MET A 717 -17.53 0.61 5.67
CA MET A 717 -16.13 0.30 5.89
C MET A 717 -15.43 -0.26 4.63
N VAL A 718 -14.15 0.06 4.47
CA VAL A 718 -13.25 -0.55 3.48
C VAL A 718 -11.91 -0.91 4.13
N VAL A 719 -11.18 -1.86 3.57
CA VAL A 719 -9.89 -2.34 4.12
C VAL A 719 -8.65 -1.79 3.41
N HIS A 720 -8.82 -0.99 2.35
CA HIS A 720 -7.70 -0.47 1.55
C HIS A 720 -7.86 1.01 1.19
N ALA A 721 -6.81 1.81 1.40
CA ALA A 721 -6.83 3.26 1.20
C ALA A 721 -7.32 3.68 -0.21
N ASP A 722 -6.84 3.02 -1.27
CA ASP A 722 -7.23 3.34 -2.64
C ASP A 722 -8.71 3.06 -2.96
N THR A 723 -9.44 2.36 -2.08
CA THR A 723 -10.89 2.12 -2.24
C THR A 723 -11.76 3.16 -1.53
N VAL A 724 -11.16 4.01 -0.68
CA VAL A 724 -11.88 5.03 0.09
C VAL A 724 -12.62 5.99 -0.82
N ASN A 725 -11.95 6.57 -1.81
CA ASN A 725 -12.57 7.52 -2.74
C ASN A 725 -13.65 6.87 -3.60
N ALA A 726 -13.46 5.61 -3.98
CA ALA A 726 -14.42 4.87 -4.79
C ALA A 726 -15.71 4.58 -4.00
N ALA A 727 -15.58 4.14 -2.74
CA ALA A 727 -16.71 3.94 -1.84
C ALA A 727 -17.41 5.27 -1.49
N MET A 728 -16.62 6.33 -1.26
CA MET A 728 -17.14 7.68 -1.00
C MET A 728 -18.00 8.16 -2.17
N ALA A 729 -17.55 7.93 -3.41
CA ALA A 729 -18.31 8.27 -4.59
C ALA A 729 -19.65 7.52 -4.67
N GLN A 730 -19.73 6.26 -4.24
CA GLN A 730 -20.99 5.51 -4.22
C GLN A 730 -21.97 6.09 -3.21
N PHE A 731 -21.52 6.36 -1.98
CA PHE A 731 -22.37 6.99 -0.96
C PHE A 731 -22.82 8.40 -1.36
N ASN A 732 -21.93 9.20 -1.97
CA ASN A 732 -22.25 10.56 -2.42
C ASN A 732 -23.38 10.61 -3.46
N LYS A 733 -23.62 9.53 -4.21
CA LYS A 733 -24.70 9.47 -5.21
C LYS A 733 -26.09 9.51 -4.58
N VAL A 734 -26.26 8.81 -3.46
CA VAL A 734 -27.58 8.52 -2.87
C VAL A 734 -27.77 9.12 -1.47
N MET A 735 -26.69 9.50 -0.78
CA MET A 735 -26.70 10.10 0.55
C MET A 735 -26.21 11.57 0.48
N PRO A 736 -27.11 12.54 0.24
CA PRO A 736 -26.73 13.95 0.10
C PRO A 736 -26.30 14.60 1.42
N LEU A 737 -26.88 14.15 2.54
CA LEU A 737 -26.57 14.64 3.89
C LEU A 737 -25.40 13.88 4.52
N ALA A 738 -24.83 14.40 5.60
CA ALA A 738 -23.70 13.78 6.29
C ALA A 738 -23.98 12.34 6.79
N HIS A 739 -25.25 12.07 7.12
CA HIS A 739 -25.79 10.80 7.61
C HIS A 739 -27.28 10.68 7.22
N GLN A 740 -27.90 9.56 7.55
CA GLN A 740 -29.30 9.21 7.27
C GLN A 740 -30.14 8.95 8.52
N LEU A 741 -29.69 9.31 9.74
CA LEU A 741 -30.47 9.16 11.00
C LEU A 741 -31.98 9.55 10.96
N ALA A 742 -32.37 10.49 10.08
CA ALA A 742 -33.76 10.90 9.92
C ALA A 742 -34.58 9.94 9.04
N TYR A 743 -33.94 9.13 8.21
CA TYR A 743 -34.57 8.06 7.45
C TYR A 743 -35.07 7.00 8.42
N GLN A 744 -36.36 6.69 8.37
CA GLN A 744 -36.94 5.63 9.20
C GLN A 744 -37.38 4.51 8.26
N ARG A 745 -36.92 3.30 8.54
CA ARG A 745 -37.22 2.14 7.72
C ARG A 745 -38.39 1.35 8.32
N ASP A 746 -39.45 1.19 7.54
CA ASP A 746 -40.68 0.50 7.94
C ASP A 746 -40.66 -1.01 7.61
N THR A 747 -39.48 -1.59 7.39
CA THR A 747 -39.36 -3.03 7.10
C THR A 747 -39.36 -3.82 8.39
N ALA A 748 -40.44 -4.56 8.67
CA ALA A 748 -40.48 -5.53 9.76
C ALA A 748 -39.59 -6.74 9.43
N ILE A 749 -38.55 -6.96 10.24
CA ILE A 749 -37.69 -8.15 10.17
C ILE A 749 -38.07 -9.05 11.35
N ALA A 750 -38.53 -10.26 11.06
CA ALA A 750 -38.83 -11.24 12.09
C ALA A 750 -37.53 -11.95 12.53
N PRO A 751 -37.46 -12.46 13.78
CA PRO A 751 -36.30 -13.25 14.21
C PRO A 751 -35.99 -14.46 13.32
N ALA A 752 -37.02 -15.05 12.71
CA ALA A 752 -36.86 -16.16 11.75
C ALA A 752 -36.10 -15.76 10.47
N ASP A 753 -36.16 -14.49 10.06
CA ASP A 753 -35.44 -14.00 8.87
C ASP A 753 -33.93 -13.94 9.13
N LEU A 754 -33.52 -13.66 10.38
CA LEU A 754 -32.11 -13.59 10.80
C LEU A 754 -31.41 -14.97 10.79
N VAL A 755 -32.19 -16.06 10.67
CA VAL A 755 -31.69 -17.44 10.62
C VAL A 755 -31.95 -18.15 9.30
N ARG A 756 -32.43 -17.42 8.29
CA ARG A 756 -32.65 -17.98 6.96
C ARG A 756 -31.34 -18.19 6.22
N ARG A 757 -30.83 -19.42 6.27
CA ARG A 757 -29.54 -19.80 5.66
C ARG A 757 -29.52 -19.56 4.14
N PRO A 758 -28.35 -19.22 3.58
CA PRO A 758 -28.17 -19.16 2.14
C PRO A 758 -28.15 -20.56 1.51
N GLU A 759 -28.68 -20.65 0.29
CA GLU A 759 -28.58 -21.83 -0.55
C GLU A 759 -27.54 -21.59 -1.67
N GLY A 760 -26.89 -22.65 -2.14
CA GLY A 760 -25.94 -22.57 -3.23
C GLY A 760 -25.08 -23.82 -3.35
N ASN A 761 -24.05 -23.74 -4.20
CA ASN A 761 -23.16 -24.85 -4.48
C ASN A 761 -21.92 -24.82 -3.60
N ILE A 762 -21.32 -26.00 -3.38
CA ILE A 762 -19.96 -26.17 -2.91
C ILE A 762 -19.09 -26.58 -4.09
N THR A 763 -18.08 -25.79 -4.40
CA THR A 763 -17.13 -26.03 -5.48
C THR A 763 -15.77 -26.48 -4.93
N VAL A 764 -15.02 -27.21 -5.76
CA VAL A 764 -13.62 -27.57 -5.45
C VAL A 764 -12.78 -26.31 -5.24
N ASP A 765 -13.04 -25.26 -6.01
CA ASP A 765 -12.32 -24.00 -5.92
C ASP A 765 -12.55 -23.31 -4.57
N SER A 766 -13.78 -23.26 -4.06
CA SER A 766 -14.05 -22.70 -2.73
C SER A 766 -13.47 -23.57 -1.61
N LEU A 767 -13.54 -24.91 -1.73
CA LEU A 767 -12.89 -25.83 -0.80
C LEU A 767 -11.38 -25.58 -0.70
N VAL A 768 -10.70 -25.51 -1.83
CA VAL A 768 -9.26 -25.21 -1.90
C VAL A 768 -8.96 -23.79 -1.42
N ALA A 769 -9.81 -22.81 -1.74
CA ALA A 769 -9.65 -21.43 -1.29
C ALA A 769 -9.78 -21.29 0.23
N ALA A 770 -10.71 -22.01 0.87
CA ALA A 770 -10.86 -22.05 2.32
C ALA A 770 -9.62 -22.67 2.99
N ILE A 771 -9.10 -23.77 2.45
CA ILE A 771 -7.85 -24.41 2.90
C ILE A 771 -6.67 -23.42 2.81
N ARG A 772 -6.49 -22.77 1.67
CA ARG A 772 -5.41 -21.79 1.46
C ARG A 772 -5.56 -20.58 2.39
N THR A 773 -6.78 -20.14 2.65
CA THR A 773 -7.07 -19.04 3.59
C THR A 773 -6.63 -19.44 4.99
N ALA A 774 -7.02 -20.63 5.47
CA ALA A 774 -6.65 -21.12 6.79
C ALA A 774 -5.13 -21.20 6.97
N LEU A 775 -4.45 -21.87 6.02
CA LEU A 775 -2.99 -22.03 6.04
C LEU A 775 -2.25 -20.69 6.01
N ARG A 776 -2.59 -19.79 5.08
CA ARG A 776 -1.94 -18.47 4.98
C ARG A 776 -2.17 -17.64 6.23
N CYS A 777 -3.41 -17.53 6.72
CA CYS A 777 -3.70 -16.73 7.89
C CYS A 777 -2.94 -17.22 9.13
N LEU A 778 -2.84 -18.54 9.34
CA LEU A 778 -2.09 -19.11 10.46
C LEU A 778 -0.58 -18.84 10.34
N VAL A 779 0.03 -19.22 9.20
CA VAL A 779 1.49 -19.09 8.99
C VAL A 779 1.92 -17.63 9.10
N PHE A 780 1.25 -16.72 8.40
CA PHE A 780 1.64 -15.31 8.38
C PHE A 780 1.36 -14.62 9.72
N ARG A 781 0.30 -15.01 10.45
CA ARG A 781 0.04 -14.48 11.80
C ARG A 781 1.15 -14.86 12.79
N TRP A 782 1.64 -16.10 12.76
CA TRP A 782 2.81 -16.53 13.54
C TRP A 782 4.13 -15.87 13.10
N GLN A 783 4.16 -15.26 11.91
CA GLN A 783 5.25 -14.41 11.45
C GLN A 783 5.05 -12.92 11.79
N GLY A 784 3.98 -12.56 12.50
CA GLY A 784 3.70 -11.17 12.88
C GLY A 784 2.94 -10.36 11.82
N LYS A 785 2.27 -11.01 10.86
CA LYS A 785 1.36 -10.37 9.89
C LYS A 785 -0.08 -10.78 10.16
N ALA A 786 -0.92 -9.83 10.57
CA ALA A 786 -2.28 -10.12 11.05
C ALA A 786 -3.28 -10.48 9.93
N TRP A 787 -3.01 -10.07 8.70
CA TRP A 787 -3.87 -10.29 7.54
C TRP A 787 -3.04 -10.68 6.32
N VAL A 788 -3.69 -11.32 5.35
CA VAL A 788 -3.06 -11.83 4.13
C VAL A 788 -3.88 -11.49 2.90
N VAL A 789 -3.26 -11.52 1.73
CA VAL A 789 -3.95 -11.32 0.45
C VAL A 789 -4.06 -12.66 -0.26
N GLN A 790 -5.26 -12.96 -0.75
CA GLN A 790 -5.52 -14.12 -1.61
C GLN A 790 -6.43 -13.68 -2.76
N GLY A 791 -5.90 -13.77 -3.98
CA GLY A 791 -6.58 -13.26 -5.17
C GLY A 791 -6.78 -11.74 -5.11
N SER A 792 -8.00 -11.28 -5.32
CA SER A 792 -8.45 -9.88 -5.24
C SER A 792 -8.88 -9.46 -3.83
N ARG A 793 -8.68 -10.28 -2.79
CA ARG A 793 -9.26 -10.05 -1.46
C ARG A 793 -8.21 -10.09 -0.35
N LEU A 794 -8.47 -9.28 0.67
CA LEU A 794 -7.78 -9.32 1.96
C LEU A 794 -8.51 -10.29 2.89
N HIS A 795 -7.75 -11.07 3.66
CA HIS A 795 -8.27 -12.04 4.62
C HIS A 795 -7.67 -11.75 5.99
N ASP A 796 -8.54 -11.54 6.98
CA ASP A 796 -8.18 -11.23 8.35
C ASP A 796 -8.51 -12.40 9.29
N ARG A 797 -8.59 -12.10 10.58
CA ARG A 797 -9.00 -13.06 11.62
C ARG A 797 -10.42 -13.62 11.37
N SER A 798 -11.41 -12.78 11.02
CA SER A 798 -12.77 -13.26 10.73
C SER A 798 -12.80 -14.19 9.52
N SER A 799 -11.95 -13.94 8.50
CA SER A 799 -11.77 -14.84 7.35
C SER A 799 -11.22 -16.22 7.75
N LEU A 800 -10.26 -16.26 8.67
CA LEU A 800 -9.75 -17.53 9.22
C LEU A 800 -10.85 -18.29 9.96
N ARG A 801 -11.59 -17.61 10.84
CA ARG A 801 -12.69 -18.21 11.60
C ARG A 801 -13.76 -18.82 10.69
N LEU A 802 -14.19 -18.08 9.66
CA LEU A 802 -15.17 -18.58 8.69
C LEU A 802 -14.62 -19.76 7.88
N ALA A 803 -13.37 -19.69 7.42
CA ALA A 803 -12.73 -20.77 6.67
C ALA A 803 -12.65 -22.07 7.49
N LEU A 804 -12.22 -22.00 8.76
CA LEU A 804 -12.14 -23.17 9.64
C LEU A 804 -13.52 -23.79 9.89
N ARG A 805 -14.55 -22.98 10.15
CA ARG A 805 -15.91 -23.48 10.41
C ARG A 805 -16.59 -24.03 9.16
N LEU A 806 -16.33 -23.47 7.97
CA LEU A 806 -16.79 -24.04 6.70
C LEU A 806 -16.16 -25.41 6.47
N LEU A 807 -14.84 -25.53 6.58
CA LEU A 807 -14.14 -26.80 6.40
C LEU A 807 -14.63 -27.86 7.39
N TRP A 808 -14.80 -27.48 8.66
CA TRP A 808 -15.33 -28.35 9.69
C TRP A 808 -16.76 -28.80 9.39
N HIS A 809 -17.66 -27.88 9.02
CA HIS A 809 -19.07 -28.22 8.78
C HIS A 809 -19.25 -29.04 7.51
N TRP A 810 -18.49 -28.75 6.45
CA TRP A 810 -18.44 -29.58 5.25
C TRP A 810 -17.88 -30.98 5.54
N CYS A 811 -16.95 -31.12 6.49
CA CYS A 811 -16.40 -32.43 6.87
C CYS A 811 -17.38 -33.28 7.70
N HIS A 812 -18.21 -32.64 8.52
CA HIS A 812 -19.04 -33.32 9.53
C HIS A 812 -20.51 -33.48 9.13
N SER A 813 -20.96 -32.83 8.06
CA SER A 813 -22.33 -32.95 7.54
C SER A 813 -22.39 -33.84 6.31
N ARG A 814 -23.43 -34.66 6.21
CA ARG A 814 -23.76 -35.45 5.00
C ARG A 814 -24.08 -34.58 3.79
N ASN A 815 -24.41 -33.31 4.02
CA ASN A 815 -24.63 -32.33 2.96
C ASN A 815 -23.31 -31.68 2.49
N GLY A 816 -22.18 -31.99 3.11
CA GLY A 816 -20.84 -31.53 2.75
C GLY A 816 -20.30 -32.24 1.49
N VAL A 817 -20.95 -32.00 0.35
CA VAL A 817 -20.59 -32.61 -0.93
C VAL A 817 -20.28 -31.54 -1.96
N VAL A 818 -19.24 -31.74 -2.76
CA VAL A 818 -18.98 -30.90 -3.93
C VAL A 818 -20.12 -31.09 -4.92
N THR A 819 -20.93 -30.06 -5.14
CA THR A 819 -22.25 -30.18 -5.76
C THR A 819 -22.18 -30.69 -7.20
N ALA A 820 -21.15 -30.31 -7.95
CA ALA A 820 -20.98 -30.68 -9.35
C ALA A 820 -20.59 -32.16 -9.55
N THR A 821 -19.96 -32.79 -8.57
CA THR A 821 -19.38 -34.15 -8.70
C THR A 821 -19.97 -35.16 -7.72
N GLY A 822 -20.69 -34.69 -6.69
CA GLY A 822 -21.12 -35.53 -5.57
C GLY A 822 -19.96 -36.00 -4.69
N LEU A 823 -18.77 -35.43 -4.82
CA LEU A 823 -17.61 -35.81 -4.01
C LEU A 823 -17.84 -35.40 -2.55
N GLU A 824 -17.94 -36.39 -1.68
CA GLU A 824 -18.01 -36.18 -0.23
C GLU A 824 -16.74 -35.52 0.30
N ILE A 825 -16.92 -34.51 1.15
CA ILE A 825 -15.83 -33.84 1.84
C ILE A 825 -15.63 -34.56 3.17
N HIS A 826 -14.63 -35.44 3.23
CA HIS A 826 -14.28 -36.20 4.43
C HIS A 826 -12.85 -35.91 4.87
N GLY A 827 -12.48 -36.37 6.07
CA GLY A 827 -11.21 -36.01 6.70
C GLY A 827 -9.96 -36.39 5.90
N GLU A 828 -9.98 -37.52 5.18
CA GLU A 828 -8.86 -37.91 4.32
C GLU A 828 -8.68 -36.96 3.13
N LEU A 829 -9.77 -36.52 2.50
CA LEU A 829 -9.73 -35.53 1.41
C LEU A 829 -9.17 -34.20 1.93
N ILE A 830 -9.67 -33.72 3.06
CA ILE A 830 -9.18 -32.49 3.69
C ILE A 830 -7.69 -32.61 4.02
N GLY A 831 -7.26 -33.72 4.61
CA GLY A 831 -5.85 -33.93 4.95
C GLY A 831 -4.94 -34.05 3.73
N TYR A 832 -5.40 -34.69 2.66
CA TYR A 832 -4.70 -34.71 1.38
C TYR A 832 -4.55 -33.29 0.81
N LEU A 833 -5.63 -32.53 0.74
CA LEU A 833 -5.63 -31.17 0.19
C LEU A 833 -4.80 -30.21 1.06
N LEU A 834 -4.87 -30.29 2.39
CA LEU A 834 -4.07 -29.46 3.29
C LEU A 834 -2.57 -29.68 3.07
N ARG A 835 -2.12 -30.93 3.00
CA ARG A 835 -0.69 -31.23 2.73
C ARG A 835 -0.27 -30.74 1.36
N LYS A 836 -1.06 -31.05 0.32
CA LYS A 836 -0.78 -30.65 -1.06
C LYS A 836 -0.72 -29.14 -1.24
N GLU A 837 -1.68 -28.41 -0.68
CA GLU A 837 -1.73 -26.96 -0.80
C GLU A 837 -0.69 -26.28 0.09
N SER A 838 -0.37 -26.85 1.26
CA SER A 838 0.74 -26.37 2.10
C SER A 838 2.10 -26.49 1.38
N GLU A 839 2.35 -27.64 0.74
CA GLU A 839 3.54 -27.85 -0.08
C GLU A 839 3.63 -26.83 -1.22
N LYS A 840 2.54 -26.62 -1.98
CA LYS A 840 2.53 -25.60 -3.05
C LYS A 840 2.78 -24.19 -2.51
N LEU A 841 2.04 -23.79 -1.47
CA LEU A 841 2.10 -22.42 -0.95
C LEU A 841 3.45 -22.07 -0.32
N PHE A 842 4.14 -23.04 0.29
CA PHE A 842 5.32 -22.79 1.12
C PHE A 842 6.56 -23.62 0.71
N ALA A 843 6.56 -24.29 -0.46
CA ALA A 843 7.69 -25.07 -0.98
C ALA A 843 9.01 -24.29 -0.95
N GLU A 844 8.91 -22.99 -1.20
CA GLU A 844 10.05 -22.11 -1.39
C GLU A 844 10.28 -21.16 -0.22
N GLY A 845 9.54 -21.33 0.88
CA GLY A 845 9.81 -20.65 2.14
C GLY A 845 11.10 -21.15 2.79
N ASP A 846 11.65 -20.33 3.67
CA ASP A 846 12.74 -20.72 4.57
C ASP A 846 12.33 -21.87 5.51
N ASP A 847 13.30 -22.45 6.22
CA ASP A 847 13.03 -23.58 7.13
C ASP A 847 12.02 -23.24 8.21
N ARG A 848 12.00 -21.99 8.68
CA ARG A 848 11.03 -21.50 9.65
C ARG A 848 9.62 -21.48 9.07
N THR A 849 9.43 -20.94 7.87
CA THR A 849 8.14 -20.89 7.17
C THR A 849 7.62 -22.30 6.91
N LYS A 850 8.50 -23.22 6.49
CA LYS A 850 8.13 -24.63 6.30
C LYS A 850 7.73 -25.32 7.59
N ALA A 851 8.41 -25.04 8.70
CA ALA A 851 8.03 -25.55 10.02
C ALA A 851 6.66 -25.02 10.46
N LEU A 852 6.41 -23.71 10.31
CA LEU A 852 5.12 -23.10 10.58
C LEU A 852 4.01 -23.64 9.67
N ALA A 853 4.31 -23.91 8.40
CA ALA A 853 3.37 -24.51 7.46
C ALA A 853 2.96 -25.93 7.88
N LYS A 854 3.90 -26.74 8.38
CA LYS A 854 3.59 -28.06 8.99
C LYS A 854 2.73 -27.92 10.23
N GLN A 855 3.05 -26.96 11.11
CA GLN A 855 2.24 -26.66 12.30
C GLN A 855 0.82 -26.20 11.92
N ALA A 856 0.68 -25.36 10.89
CA ALA A 856 -0.61 -24.87 10.39
C ALA A 856 -1.46 -26.01 9.83
N VAL A 857 -0.85 -26.95 9.09
CA VAL A 857 -1.53 -28.17 8.61
C VAL A 857 -2.05 -28.99 9.79
N GLN A 858 -1.20 -29.26 10.79
CA GLN A 858 -1.59 -30.07 11.94
C GLN A 858 -2.71 -29.40 12.73
N LEU A 859 -2.56 -28.12 13.07
CA LEU A 859 -3.59 -27.37 13.80
C LEU A 859 -4.90 -27.31 13.04
N THR A 860 -4.85 -27.10 11.71
CA THR A 860 -6.08 -27.08 10.90
C THR A 860 -6.74 -28.45 10.88
N LEU A 861 -5.98 -29.54 10.81
CA LEU A 861 -6.52 -30.89 10.91
C LEU A 861 -7.16 -31.16 12.26
N ASP A 862 -6.48 -30.82 13.36
CA ASP A 862 -6.98 -31.06 14.71
C ASP A 862 -8.31 -30.32 14.95
N LEU A 863 -8.41 -29.09 14.44
CA LEU A 863 -9.63 -28.29 14.52
C LEU A 863 -10.73 -28.83 13.60
N VAL A 864 -10.42 -29.09 12.34
CA VAL A 864 -11.41 -29.46 11.32
C VAL A 864 -11.92 -30.90 11.48
N LEU A 865 -11.17 -31.79 12.12
CA LEU A 865 -11.56 -33.18 12.38
C LEU A 865 -12.01 -33.43 13.82
N GLY A 866 -11.90 -32.44 14.71
CA GLY A 866 -12.38 -32.57 16.08
C GLY A 866 -13.92 -32.57 16.15
N ASP A 867 -14.48 -33.27 17.13
CA ASP A 867 -15.94 -33.39 17.31
C ASP A 867 -16.62 -32.05 17.64
N ALA A 868 -15.89 -31.12 18.24
CA ALA A 868 -16.40 -29.82 18.63
C ALA A 868 -16.21 -28.80 17.49
N VAL A 869 -17.17 -27.88 17.36
CA VAL A 869 -17.05 -26.73 16.45
C VAL A 869 -15.74 -25.99 16.74
N PRO A 870 -14.90 -25.70 15.73
CA PRO A 870 -13.63 -25.04 15.92
C PRO A 870 -13.80 -23.70 16.64
N LEU A 871 -13.14 -23.61 17.80
CA LEU A 871 -12.78 -22.32 18.37
C LEU A 871 -11.66 -21.73 17.54
N GLU A 872 -11.64 -20.40 17.49
CA GLU A 872 -10.56 -19.71 16.82
C GLU A 872 -9.25 -19.91 17.62
N PRO A 873 -8.13 -20.23 16.94
CA PRO A 873 -6.85 -20.38 17.63
C PRO A 873 -6.50 -19.11 18.39
N GLN A 874 -6.26 -19.23 19.70
CA GLN A 874 -5.57 -18.20 20.47
C GLN A 874 -4.08 -18.31 20.17
N ALA A 875 -3.42 -17.14 20.01
CA ALA A 875 -2.11 -16.99 19.38
C ALA A 875 -1.00 -17.81 20.05
#